data_AF-A0A975ARP5-F1
#
_entry.id   AF-A0A975ARP5-F1
#
_cell.length_a   1.000
_cell.length_b   1.000
_cell.length_c   1.000
_cell.angle_alpha   90.00
_cell.angle_beta   90.00
_cell.angle_gamma   90.00
#
_symmetry.space_group_name_H-M   'P 1'
#
loop_
_entity.id
_entity.type
_entity.pdbx_description
1 polymer ?
#
loop_
_entity_poly.entity_id
_entity_poly.type
_entity_poly.pdbx_seq_one_letter_code
_entity_poly.pdbx_strand_id
1 'polypeptide(L)'
;MAPDQATAIVRQLAQGLAAAHARGVIHRDLKPANVLIDGDGNAYISDFGVARSLAGQGLTQSGAVVGTPDYLSPEQARGDAIDARSDLYALGLIFYEMLTGAMPFQGGTLGEILAQRMLRPPPPVTRLKPETPPWIARLVDRLLRVQPAHRLPDAQAVIHAIDTRSVPFDWRPGRRGLAIAAVLALLLAGAGYATWYFSRPAAPAAVASVAPLHRLVVLPVQAPAAVPAARATALTSLLRTALANQPGVAVVDGERTAQALRQLDPTGNATVAPDALLRGAGADRALQVSFAPAAGRWTATARLTGAAAPAQGSGDTPQAALAQLAGQPVFAAMIARGMNAPAKSPPAKSGPGMKPFDLALPACDAACADRALDGYGAGVAALLRGAPAQALDPLRTATATAPGFTPAWIALAEAAQAVGEIDLAYEAVERGQAAAARAPRAVQARLAAERALLDGDAPAAAAQWRQAMAATPDDTLAQLGYARALGAGGDFRGAIAALEKLVARDANDPRAWYELGKFSILAGQAQRAVDEYLVRALVLYNRGGHRYGAGETTNALGIGYARLGQSADAEEQYRKAVELRRAVGNRRGLATSLRNLGNILSQRGKFDEAAGILRQAGELHTALGDRAGEAAVENEIGVLAEERGDYTAALAAFRGALQTWQQIGEKPGIAQALNDIGFAHYQLGAYDDAQAYWMQSAQAYAGLGDATGTIRTQQNLGLLAIARGQWNSARSQLEASLKSAEGLQMLEEAAVSRRNLAELELHQGHLDAAIAQALKAQALFRDREDPRGQADAGLLQVQALLAMHADAQAQQVLKALAPAIEHASAEQRGIAALLQAQLAQRAGDAPAAAAARTRARQFARGSGVRQLQLWVAMTDPAAPATASGPLDRDIAALGHVPLQLQWLQARMETTARSGRADAVRDDYRKALALLRRGDSLYAWRIHELASATCTGSDGKPSPRCGDAAQLALSRLRAGMPKDGLDDFDLALARAGHGRQRPVATQ
;
A
#
# COMPACT_ATOMS: atom_id res chain seq x y z
N MET A 1 19.97 -27.82 25.50
CA MET A 1 20.30 -27.29 26.84
C MET A 1 19.06 -27.21 27.73
N ALA A 2 19.19 -27.22 29.06
CA ALA A 2 18.06 -26.96 29.97
C ALA A 2 17.66 -25.47 29.90
N PRO A 3 16.36 -25.10 30.01
CA PRO A 3 15.92 -23.71 29.88
C PRO A 3 16.65 -22.74 30.81
N ASP A 4 16.86 -23.11 32.08
CA ASP A 4 17.52 -22.24 33.06
C ASP A 4 18.99 -21.96 32.71
N GLN A 5 19.71 -22.95 32.20
CA GLN A 5 21.09 -22.80 31.73
C GLN A 5 21.16 -21.92 30.48
N ALA A 6 20.27 -22.15 29.50
CA ALA A 6 20.21 -21.34 28.29
C ALA A 6 19.87 -19.88 28.61
N THR A 7 18.93 -19.64 29.54
CA THR A 7 18.56 -18.31 30.01
C THR A 7 19.73 -17.60 30.71
N ALA A 8 20.52 -18.31 31.53
CA ALA A 8 21.69 -17.74 32.18
C ALA A 8 22.75 -17.24 31.16
N ILE A 9 22.98 -18.01 30.09
CA ILE A 9 23.90 -17.62 29.00
C ILE A 9 23.33 -16.43 28.22
N VAL A 10 22.07 -16.47 27.78
CA VAL A 10 21.43 -15.37 27.05
C VAL A 10 21.42 -14.07 27.83
N ARG A 11 21.23 -14.14 29.15
CA ARG A 11 21.31 -12.97 30.02
C ARG A 11 22.69 -12.32 30.01
N GLN A 12 23.76 -13.13 30.11
CA GLN A 12 25.14 -12.64 30.05
C GLN A 12 25.48 -12.05 28.67
N LEU A 13 25.03 -12.69 27.59
CA LEU A 13 25.17 -12.15 26.23
C LEU A 13 24.42 -10.82 26.07
N ALA A 14 23.19 -10.71 26.59
CA ALA A 14 22.45 -9.46 26.59
C ALA A 14 23.17 -8.35 27.38
N GLN A 15 23.85 -8.67 28.48
CA GLN A 15 24.68 -7.71 29.22
C GLN A 15 25.88 -7.23 28.39
N GLY A 16 26.57 -8.14 27.70
CA GLY A 16 27.64 -7.80 26.78
C GLY A 16 27.18 -6.90 25.63
N LEU A 17 26.05 -7.23 25.00
CA LEU A 17 25.45 -6.42 23.94
C LEU A 17 25.02 -5.04 24.48
N ALA A 18 24.39 -4.97 25.65
CA ALA A 18 24.00 -3.70 26.25
C ALA A 18 25.20 -2.77 26.48
N ALA A 19 26.33 -3.32 26.95
CA ALA A 19 27.56 -2.56 27.17
C ALA A 19 28.20 -2.05 25.88
N ALA A 20 28.12 -2.82 24.79
CA ALA A 20 28.59 -2.44 23.47
C ALA A 20 27.69 -1.41 22.79
N HIS A 21 26.37 -1.63 22.79
CA HIS A 21 25.37 -0.72 22.23
C HIS A 21 25.38 0.64 22.92
N ALA A 22 25.60 0.69 24.24
CA ALA A 22 25.78 1.93 25.00
C ALA A 22 26.98 2.77 24.53
N ARG A 23 27.95 2.16 23.86
CA ARG A 23 29.11 2.82 23.24
C ARG A 23 28.93 3.01 21.72
N GLY A 24 27.73 2.79 21.19
CA GLY A 24 27.42 2.91 19.77
C GLY A 24 27.99 1.78 18.90
N VAL A 25 28.47 0.69 19.51
CA VAL A 25 29.05 -0.45 18.79
C VAL A 25 27.98 -1.54 18.59
N ILE A 26 27.63 -1.83 17.34
CA ILE A 26 26.74 -2.95 16.96
C ILE A 26 27.62 -4.10 16.48
N HIS A 27 27.36 -5.31 16.96
CA HIS A 27 28.21 -6.48 16.72
C HIS A 27 28.16 -6.95 15.26
N ARG A 28 26.95 -7.04 14.67
CA ARG A 28 26.66 -7.39 13.26
C ARG A 28 26.98 -8.82 12.82
N ASP A 29 27.84 -9.55 13.52
CA ASP A 29 28.15 -10.97 13.23
C ASP A 29 27.98 -11.85 14.47
N LEU A 30 26.90 -11.66 15.24
CA LEU A 30 26.69 -12.44 16.47
C LEU A 30 26.26 -13.87 16.10
N LYS A 31 27.03 -14.87 16.52
CA LYS A 31 26.82 -16.30 16.26
C LYS A 31 27.49 -17.15 17.35
N PRO A 32 27.14 -18.44 17.50
CA PRO A 32 27.72 -19.29 18.55
C PRO A 32 29.26 -19.35 18.54
N ALA A 33 29.89 -19.30 17.36
CA ALA A 33 31.35 -19.29 17.24
C ALA A 33 32.02 -18.05 17.85
N ASN A 34 31.28 -16.95 18.01
CA ASN A 34 31.75 -15.70 18.61
C ASN A 34 31.28 -15.56 20.09
N VAL A 35 30.78 -16.66 20.68
CA VAL A 35 30.40 -16.76 22.09
C VAL A 35 31.35 -17.72 22.78
N LEU A 36 32.17 -17.19 23.68
CA LEU A 36 33.13 -17.97 24.47
C LEU A 36 32.53 -18.27 25.84
N ILE A 37 32.67 -19.52 26.31
CA ILE A 37 32.20 -19.95 27.64
C ILE A 37 33.41 -20.46 28.42
N ASP A 38 33.64 -19.92 29.62
CA ASP A 38 34.73 -20.38 30.50
C ASP A 38 34.32 -21.61 31.35
N GLY A 39 35.27 -22.13 32.15
CA GLY A 39 35.05 -23.30 33.00
C GLY A 39 34.02 -23.09 34.12
N ASP A 40 33.70 -21.84 34.44
CA ASP A 40 32.73 -21.44 35.47
C ASP A 40 31.34 -21.15 34.87
N GLY A 41 31.19 -21.23 33.55
CA GLY A 41 29.93 -21.00 32.84
C GLY A 41 29.66 -19.52 32.51
N ASN A 42 30.67 -18.64 32.58
CA ASN A 42 30.54 -17.26 32.16
C ASN A 42 30.63 -17.15 30.63
N ALA A 43 29.73 -16.37 30.02
CA ALA A 43 29.66 -16.19 28.57
C ALA A 43 30.21 -14.82 28.15
N TYR A 44 31.13 -14.81 27.21
CA TYR A 44 31.79 -13.63 26.66
C TYR A 44 31.54 -13.51 25.16
N ILE A 45 31.36 -12.28 24.67
CA ILE A 45 31.22 -11.98 23.23
C ILE A 45 32.60 -11.62 22.68
N SER A 46 33.08 -12.36 21.68
CA SER A 46 34.31 -12.09 20.96
C SER A 46 34.04 -11.59 19.54
N ASP A 47 35.07 -11.13 18.84
CA ASP A 47 35.00 -10.84 17.41
C ASP A 47 33.94 -9.81 17.00
N PHE A 48 33.85 -8.71 17.76
CA PHE A 48 33.10 -7.51 17.35
C PHE A 48 33.52 -7.14 15.93
N GLY A 49 32.58 -7.22 14.99
CA GLY A 49 32.88 -7.26 13.56
C GLY A 49 33.66 -6.03 13.06
N VAL A 50 35.00 -6.12 13.03
CA VAL A 50 35.89 -5.13 12.40
C VAL A 50 35.96 -5.34 10.88
N ALA A 51 35.27 -6.34 10.33
CA ALA A 51 35.14 -6.52 8.89
C ALA A 51 34.13 -5.52 8.31
N ARG A 52 34.65 -4.46 7.70
CA ARG A 52 33.91 -3.63 6.75
C ARG A 52 33.27 -4.51 5.67
N SER A 53 32.00 -4.19 5.40
CA SER A 53 31.37 -4.16 4.08
C SER A 53 30.56 -5.37 3.60
N LEU A 54 29.24 -5.27 3.79
CA LEU A 54 28.24 -5.78 2.83
C LEU A 54 27.60 -4.64 2.00
N ALA A 55 28.13 -3.41 2.10
CA ALA A 55 27.59 -2.22 1.44
C ALA A 55 28.61 -1.45 0.55
N GLY A 56 29.80 -1.99 0.31
CA GLY A 56 30.83 -1.33 -0.50
C GLY A 56 32.06 -2.20 -0.77
N GLN A 57 32.09 -2.84 -1.94
CA GLN A 57 33.25 -3.49 -2.59
C GLN A 57 33.94 -4.67 -1.89
N GLY A 58 34.02 -5.80 -2.62
CA GLY A 58 35.19 -6.68 -2.63
C GLY A 58 35.00 -8.08 -2.05
N LEU A 59 34.78 -9.07 -2.92
CA LEU A 59 35.22 -10.44 -2.66
C LEU A 59 36.71 -10.46 -2.32
N THR A 60 37.12 -11.36 -1.43
CA THR A 60 38.55 -11.69 -1.26
C THR A 60 39.09 -12.35 -2.53
N GLN A 61 40.37 -12.11 -2.84
CA GLN A 61 41.10 -12.61 -4.02
C GLN A 61 41.25 -14.16 -4.10
N SER A 62 40.46 -14.93 -3.37
CA SER A 62 40.58 -16.40 -3.30
C SER A 62 39.25 -17.14 -3.41
N GLY A 63 38.13 -16.45 -3.66
CA GLY A 63 36.84 -17.11 -3.91
C GLY A 63 36.25 -17.90 -2.74
N ALA A 64 36.80 -17.77 -1.53
CA ALA A 64 36.20 -18.32 -0.32
C ALA A 64 35.28 -17.27 0.32
N VAL A 65 33.99 -17.58 0.40
CA VAL A 65 33.02 -16.85 1.22
C VAL A 65 33.47 -16.97 2.68
N VAL A 66 33.93 -15.87 3.27
CA VAL A 66 34.21 -15.80 4.70
C VAL A 66 32.91 -15.49 5.43
N GLY A 67 32.41 -16.46 6.20
CA GLY A 67 31.29 -16.32 7.14
C GLY A 67 30.12 -17.27 6.88
N THR A 68 29.61 -17.90 7.94
CA THR A 68 28.36 -18.70 7.89
C THR A 68 27.15 -17.76 8.05
N PRO A 69 26.32 -17.54 7.00
CA PRO A 69 25.21 -16.58 7.01
C PRO A 69 24.01 -16.99 7.90
N ASP A 70 24.17 -18.03 8.70
CA ASP A 70 23.12 -18.69 9.47
C ASP A 70 22.56 -17.85 10.63
N TYR A 71 23.14 -16.69 10.93
CA TYR A 71 22.66 -15.80 12.00
C TYR A 71 22.27 -14.39 11.54
N LEU A 72 22.24 -14.15 10.22
CA LEU A 72 21.82 -12.85 9.66
C LEU A 72 20.36 -12.51 9.99
N SER A 73 20.14 -11.26 10.42
CA SER A 73 18.81 -10.68 10.63
C SER A 73 18.11 -10.30 9.30
N PRO A 74 16.77 -10.19 9.28
CA PRO A 74 15.99 -9.79 8.09
C PRO A 74 16.42 -8.46 7.47
N GLU A 75 16.76 -7.46 8.28
CA GLU A 75 17.25 -6.15 7.85
C GLU A 75 18.67 -6.22 7.27
N GLN A 76 19.55 -7.06 7.83
CA GLN A 76 20.87 -7.33 7.24
C GLN A 76 20.74 -8.06 5.90
N ALA A 77 19.81 -9.00 5.79
CA ALA A 77 19.53 -9.73 4.54
C ALA A 77 18.91 -8.82 3.45
N ARG A 78 18.13 -7.81 3.84
CA ARG A 78 17.59 -6.76 2.95
C ARG A 78 18.59 -5.67 2.63
N GLY A 79 19.71 -5.58 3.35
CA GLY A 79 20.66 -4.47 3.24
C GLY A 79 20.05 -3.13 3.71
N ASP A 80 19.19 -3.17 4.73
CA ASP A 80 18.65 -1.97 5.39
C ASP A 80 19.67 -1.37 6.37
N ALA A 81 19.33 -0.22 6.96
CA ALA A 81 20.08 0.31 8.10
C ALA A 81 20.03 -0.67 9.27
N ILE A 82 21.20 -0.98 9.82
CA ILE A 82 21.38 -1.94 10.91
C ILE A 82 21.49 -1.17 12.22
N ASP A 83 20.65 -1.51 13.19
CA ASP A 83 20.69 -1.00 14.56
C ASP A 83 21.00 -2.11 15.58
N ALA A 84 20.97 -1.76 16.87
CA ALA A 84 21.19 -2.70 17.97
C ALA A 84 20.24 -3.91 17.96
N ARG A 85 19.06 -3.80 17.36
CA ARG A 85 18.03 -4.85 17.33
C ARG A 85 18.36 -5.96 16.34
N SER A 86 19.30 -5.74 15.43
CA SER A 86 19.85 -6.80 14.58
C SER A 86 20.63 -7.83 15.40
N ASP A 87 21.41 -7.38 16.39
CA ASP A 87 22.12 -8.28 17.30
C ASP A 87 21.13 -9.04 18.20
N LEU A 88 20.00 -8.42 18.56
CA LEU A 88 18.94 -9.08 19.33
C LEU A 88 18.25 -10.21 18.55
N TYR A 89 18.09 -10.06 17.23
CA TYR A 89 17.56 -11.14 16.39
C TYR A 89 18.53 -12.32 16.34
N ALA A 90 19.83 -12.05 16.15
CA ALA A 90 20.86 -13.07 16.19
C ALA A 90 20.91 -13.77 17.56
N LEU A 91 20.80 -13.02 18.66
CA LEU A 91 20.66 -13.56 20.02
C LEU A 91 19.42 -14.46 20.14
N GLY A 92 18.30 -14.08 19.53
CA GLY A 92 17.08 -14.90 19.46
C GLY A 92 17.29 -16.22 18.74
N LEU A 93 18.07 -16.25 17.66
CA LEU A 93 18.41 -17.48 16.93
C LEU A 93 19.29 -18.40 17.77
N ILE A 94 20.32 -17.85 18.43
CA ILE A 94 21.18 -18.58 19.36
C ILE A 94 20.34 -19.16 20.51
N PHE A 95 19.40 -18.37 21.06
CA PHE A 95 18.54 -18.84 22.13
C PHE A 95 17.62 -19.98 21.69
N TYR A 96 17.03 -19.85 20.50
CA TYR A 96 16.21 -20.90 19.90
C TYR A 96 17.00 -22.21 19.74
N GLU A 97 18.22 -22.12 19.21
CA GLU A 97 19.09 -23.28 18.99
C GLU A 97 19.53 -23.92 20.32
N MET A 98 19.93 -23.13 21.32
CA MET A 98 20.30 -23.66 22.64
C MET A 98 19.15 -24.44 23.31
N LEU A 99 17.92 -23.94 23.15
CA LEU A 99 16.73 -24.58 23.68
C LEU A 99 16.43 -25.88 22.93
N THR A 100 16.33 -25.81 21.61
CA THR A 100 15.75 -26.89 20.79
C THR A 100 16.78 -27.87 20.21
N GLY A 101 18.06 -27.51 20.19
CA GLY A 101 19.14 -28.26 19.54
C GLY A 101 19.13 -28.16 18.01
N ALA A 102 18.25 -27.35 17.42
CA ALA A 102 18.14 -27.16 15.98
C ALA A 102 17.83 -25.70 15.63
N MET A 103 18.24 -25.26 14.45
CA MET A 103 17.88 -23.95 13.93
C MET A 103 16.40 -23.90 13.51
N PRO A 104 15.70 -22.76 13.68
CA PRO A 104 14.28 -22.63 13.37
C PRO A 104 13.98 -22.70 11.87
N PHE A 105 14.98 -22.39 11.04
CA PHE A 105 14.90 -22.39 9.58
C PHE A 105 15.99 -23.32 9.03
N GLN A 106 15.58 -24.43 8.42
CA GLN A 106 16.46 -25.45 7.88
C GLN A 106 15.95 -25.94 6.51
N GLY A 107 16.88 -26.41 5.68
CA GLY A 107 16.59 -26.95 4.35
C GLY A 107 16.54 -25.89 3.26
N GLY A 108 17.05 -26.28 2.08
CA GLY A 108 17.09 -25.43 0.91
C GLY A 108 18.43 -24.70 0.70
N THR A 109 18.49 -23.94 -0.38
CA THR A 109 19.60 -23.02 -0.69
C THR A 109 19.65 -21.88 0.33
N LEU A 110 20.79 -21.19 0.43
CA LEU A 110 20.93 -20.00 1.28
C LEU A 110 19.83 -18.94 1.04
N GLY A 111 19.29 -18.88 -0.19
CA GLY A 111 18.14 -18.01 -0.50
C GLY A 111 16.84 -18.41 0.15
N GLU A 112 16.59 -19.71 0.24
CA GLU A 112 15.38 -20.22 0.86
C GLU A 112 15.44 -20.02 2.38
N ILE A 113 16.61 -20.18 3.01
CA ILE A 113 16.80 -19.91 4.44
C ILE A 113 16.60 -18.42 4.76
N LEU A 114 17.18 -17.51 3.97
CA LEU A 114 16.98 -16.06 4.15
C LEU A 114 15.53 -15.66 3.88
N ALA A 115 14.88 -16.21 2.84
CA ALA A 115 13.48 -15.96 2.55
C ALA A 115 12.59 -16.46 3.70
N GLN A 116 12.82 -17.67 4.22
CA GLN A 116 12.05 -18.21 5.35
C GLN A 116 12.10 -17.28 6.57
N ARG A 117 13.27 -16.72 6.90
CA ARG A 117 13.45 -15.77 8.01
C ARG A 117 12.68 -14.46 7.84
N MET A 118 12.41 -14.07 6.60
CA MET A 118 11.78 -12.81 6.26
C MET A 118 10.26 -12.91 6.09
N LEU A 119 9.75 -14.12 5.93
CA LEU A 119 8.37 -14.35 5.47
C LEU A 119 7.57 -15.25 6.40
N ARG A 120 8.26 -16.02 7.26
CA ARG A 120 7.62 -16.98 8.16
C ARG A 120 8.09 -16.71 9.58
N PRO A 121 7.18 -16.58 10.55
CA PRO A 121 7.59 -16.63 11.95
C PRO A 121 8.23 -18.00 12.21
N PRO A 122 9.28 -18.06 13.06
CA PRO A 122 9.88 -19.34 13.41
C PRO A 122 8.83 -20.26 14.04
N PRO A 123 8.95 -21.59 13.85
CA PRO A 123 8.12 -22.54 14.62
C PRO A 123 8.23 -22.23 16.11
N PRO A 124 7.14 -22.25 16.90
CA PRO A 124 7.25 -22.01 18.34
C PRO A 124 8.18 -23.04 18.98
N VAL A 125 9.07 -22.59 19.89
CA VAL A 125 9.97 -23.50 20.63
C VAL A 125 9.22 -24.61 21.36
N THR A 126 7.99 -24.33 21.81
CA THR A 126 7.09 -25.28 22.47
C THR A 126 6.65 -26.44 21.56
N ARG A 127 6.84 -26.33 20.25
CA ARG A 127 6.59 -27.43 19.31
C ARG A 127 7.65 -28.52 19.42
N LEU A 128 8.91 -28.14 19.65
CA LEU A 128 10.04 -29.07 19.77
C LEU A 128 10.35 -29.43 21.23
N LYS A 129 10.07 -28.49 22.16
CA LYS A 129 10.18 -28.68 23.61
C LYS A 129 8.94 -28.15 24.34
N PRO A 130 7.87 -28.95 24.45
CA PRO A 130 6.62 -28.56 25.11
C PRO A 130 6.79 -28.08 26.56
N GLU A 131 7.83 -28.54 27.25
CA GLU A 131 8.19 -28.20 28.63
C GLU A 131 8.80 -26.78 28.81
N THR A 132 9.03 -26.05 27.72
CA THR A 132 9.61 -24.70 27.78
C THR A 132 8.65 -23.72 28.49
N PRO A 133 9.09 -23.01 29.54
CA PRO A 133 8.26 -22.02 30.22
C PRO A 133 7.63 -21.00 29.25
N PRO A 134 6.33 -20.66 29.38
CA PRO A 134 5.64 -19.81 28.41
C PRO A 134 6.26 -18.43 28.22
N TRP A 135 6.89 -17.87 29.25
CA TRP A 135 7.56 -16.57 29.17
C TRP A 135 8.84 -16.64 28.33
N ILE A 136 9.60 -17.75 28.38
CA ILE A 136 10.79 -17.99 27.53
C ILE A 136 10.36 -18.11 26.07
N ALA A 137 9.31 -18.88 25.79
CA ALA A 137 8.78 -19.03 24.44
C ALA A 137 8.35 -17.69 23.83
N ARG A 138 7.73 -16.81 24.63
CA ARG A 138 7.37 -15.44 24.22
C ARG A 138 8.59 -14.55 23.99
N LEU A 139 9.62 -14.68 24.82
CA LEU A 139 10.85 -13.92 24.67
C LEU A 139 11.53 -14.25 23.34
N VAL A 140 11.64 -15.55 23.01
CA VAL A 140 12.20 -16.01 21.73
C VAL A 140 11.35 -15.53 20.54
N ASP A 141 10.03 -15.61 20.62
CA ASP A 141 9.12 -15.07 19.59
C ASP A 141 9.33 -13.57 19.35
N ARG A 142 9.41 -12.76 20.42
CA ARG A 142 9.62 -11.32 20.34
C ARG A 142 10.98 -10.95 19.74
N LEU A 143 12.05 -11.68 20.07
CA LEU A 143 13.38 -11.45 19.49
C LEU A 143 13.43 -11.80 18.00
N LEU A 144 12.68 -12.81 17.56
CA LEU A 144 12.68 -13.31 16.19
C LEU A 144 11.63 -12.68 15.27
N ARG A 145 11.02 -11.55 15.65
CA ARG A 145 10.10 -10.83 14.77
C ARG A 145 10.84 -10.25 13.57
N VAL A 146 10.20 -10.35 12.39
CA VAL A 146 10.82 -9.93 11.12
C VAL A 146 11.16 -8.45 11.13
N GLN A 147 10.23 -7.59 11.59
CA GLN A 147 10.45 -6.16 11.68
C GLN A 147 11.14 -5.78 13.01
N PRO A 148 12.24 -4.99 12.98
CA PRO A 148 12.95 -4.55 14.18
C PRO A 148 12.08 -3.77 15.17
N ALA A 149 11.14 -2.95 14.69
CA ALA A 149 10.21 -2.17 15.52
C ALA A 149 9.34 -3.04 16.45
N HIS A 150 9.05 -4.28 16.03
CA HIS A 150 8.24 -5.20 16.82
C HIS A 150 9.07 -6.03 17.82
N ARG A 151 10.41 -5.93 17.80
CA ARG A 151 11.28 -6.60 18.76
C ARG A 151 11.33 -5.83 20.08
N LEU A 152 12.04 -6.38 21.06
CA LEU A 152 12.40 -5.61 22.26
C LEU A 152 13.29 -4.42 21.85
N PRO A 153 13.11 -3.25 22.49
CA PRO A 153 13.73 -2.00 22.02
C PRO A 153 15.25 -2.02 22.11
N ASP A 154 15.80 -2.70 23.11
CA ASP A 154 17.24 -2.82 23.40
C ASP A 154 17.57 -4.09 24.21
N ALA A 155 18.86 -4.32 24.45
CA ALA A 155 19.34 -5.44 25.25
C ALA A 155 18.99 -5.34 26.75
N GLN A 156 18.76 -4.14 27.30
CA GLN A 156 18.32 -3.96 28.69
C GLN A 156 16.90 -4.49 28.90
N ALA A 157 16.02 -4.31 27.92
CA ALA A 157 14.68 -4.88 27.93
C ALA A 157 14.71 -6.42 27.91
N VAL A 158 15.71 -7.04 27.27
CA VAL A 158 15.92 -8.50 27.31
C VAL A 158 16.34 -8.95 28.71
N ILE A 159 17.28 -8.25 29.34
CA ILE A 159 17.73 -8.53 30.71
C ILE A 159 16.54 -8.40 31.68
N HIS A 160 15.77 -7.32 31.56
CA HIS A 160 14.59 -7.09 32.38
C HIS A 160 13.52 -8.18 32.21
N ALA A 161 13.26 -8.62 30.99
CA ALA A 161 12.32 -9.71 30.71
C ALA A 161 12.76 -11.05 31.33
N ILE A 162 14.07 -11.32 31.33
CA ILE A 162 14.65 -12.50 31.98
C ILE A 162 14.55 -12.39 33.50
N ASP A 163 14.93 -11.25 34.08
CA ASP A 163 14.97 -11.04 35.53
C ASP A 163 13.57 -11.05 36.15
N THR A 164 12.58 -10.51 35.45
CA THR A 164 11.17 -10.52 35.88
C THR A 164 10.43 -11.79 35.46
N ARG A 165 11.06 -12.67 34.67
CA ARG A 165 10.44 -13.87 34.06
C ARG A 165 9.13 -13.56 33.35
N SER A 166 9.05 -12.38 32.72
CA SER A 166 7.81 -11.86 32.13
C SER A 166 8.09 -11.13 30.81
N VAL A 167 7.16 -11.25 29.86
CA VAL A 167 7.17 -10.54 28.58
C VAL A 167 5.76 -9.97 28.38
N PRO A 168 5.58 -8.67 28.08
CA PRO A 168 4.27 -8.05 27.88
C PRO A 168 3.42 -8.80 26.84
N PHE A 169 2.10 -8.89 27.09
CA PHE A 169 1.18 -9.69 26.28
C PHE A 169 0.61 -8.87 25.11
N ASP A 170 0.73 -9.40 23.88
CA ASP A 170 -0.02 -8.89 22.72
C ASP A 170 -1.32 -9.71 22.60
N TRP A 171 -2.46 -9.02 22.60
CA TRP A 171 -3.78 -9.64 22.62
C TRP A 171 -4.08 -10.46 21.34
N ARG A 172 -4.59 -11.69 21.51
CA ARG A 172 -5.16 -12.52 20.41
C ARG A 172 -6.51 -13.09 20.85
N PRO A 173 -7.59 -12.99 20.05
CA PRO A 173 -8.91 -13.49 20.44
C PRO A 173 -8.99 -15.04 20.46
N GLY A 174 -9.82 -15.57 21.37
CA GLY A 174 -9.82 -16.98 21.80
C GLY A 174 -10.48 -18.00 20.86
N ARG A 175 -9.90 -19.19 20.83
CA ARG A 175 -10.19 -20.35 19.95
C ARG A 175 -11.62 -20.93 19.96
N ARG A 176 -12.51 -20.50 20.85
CA ARG A 176 -13.88 -21.08 20.96
C ARG A 176 -14.87 -20.51 19.93
N GLY A 177 -14.65 -19.29 19.44
CA GLY A 177 -15.46 -18.71 18.35
C GLY A 177 -15.13 -19.26 16.95
N LEU A 178 -13.86 -19.63 16.72
CA LEU A 178 -13.36 -20.11 15.42
C LEU A 178 -13.90 -21.50 15.05
N ALA A 179 -14.17 -22.38 16.01
CA ALA A 179 -14.72 -23.70 15.72
C ALA A 179 -16.18 -23.63 15.23
N ILE A 180 -16.97 -22.70 15.78
CA ILE A 180 -18.37 -22.50 15.38
C ILE A 180 -18.44 -21.83 14.00
N ALA A 181 -17.56 -20.86 13.75
CA ALA A 181 -17.42 -20.23 12.44
C ALA A 181 -16.94 -21.21 11.35
N ALA A 182 -16.05 -22.15 11.67
CA ALA A 182 -15.55 -23.15 10.72
C ALA A 182 -16.64 -24.16 10.29
N VAL A 183 -17.50 -24.56 11.22
CA VAL A 183 -18.62 -25.47 10.92
C VAL A 183 -19.69 -24.76 10.07
N LEU A 184 -19.99 -23.49 10.38
CA LEU A 184 -20.88 -22.67 9.55
C LEU A 184 -20.30 -22.39 8.16
N ALA A 185 -18.99 -22.15 8.07
CA ALA A 185 -18.30 -21.96 6.80
C ALA A 185 -18.27 -23.23 5.95
N LEU A 186 -18.14 -24.42 6.55
CA LEU A 186 -18.21 -25.70 5.84
C LEU A 186 -19.62 -26.00 5.31
N LEU A 187 -20.67 -25.65 6.07
CA LEU A 187 -22.06 -25.80 5.63
C LEU A 187 -22.41 -24.82 4.50
N LEU A 188 -21.93 -23.57 4.58
CA LEU A 188 -22.09 -22.57 3.52
C LEU A 188 -21.24 -22.90 2.28
N ALA A 189 -20.05 -23.46 2.45
CA ALA A 189 -19.22 -23.95 1.35
C ALA A 189 -19.84 -25.17 0.66
N GLY A 190 -20.52 -26.07 1.39
CA GLY A 190 -21.26 -27.18 0.80
C GLY A 190 -22.45 -26.73 -0.04
N ALA A 191 -23.22 -25.75 0.45
CA ALA A 191 -24.34 -25.17 -0.30
C ALA A 191 -23.86 -24.32 -1.50
N GLY A 192 -22.74 -23.59 -1.34
CA GLY A 192 -22.08 -22.84 -2.41
C GLY A 192 -21.45 -23.73 -3.48
N TYR A 193 -20.91 -24.89 -3.11
CA TYR A 193 -20.35 -25.86 -4.04
C TYR A 193 -21.44 -26.52 -4.90
N ALA A 194 -22.58 -26.86 -4.31
CA ALA A 194 -23.72 -27.43 -5.04
C ALA A 194 -24.29 -26.42 -6.05
N THR A 195 -24.50 -25.17 -5.64
CA THR A 195 -24.96 -24.11 -6.55
C THR A 195 -23.94 -23.78 -7.64
N TRP A 196 -22.65 -23.74 -7.33
CA TRP A 196 -21.60 -23.56 -8.33
C TRP A 196 -21.46 -24.75 -9.31
N TYR A 197 -21.67 -25.99 -8.86
CA TYR A 197 -21.61 -27.17 -9.73
C TYR A 197 -22.72 -27.18 -10.78
N PHE A 198 -23.94 -26.76 -10.41
CA PHE A 198 -25.09 -26.70 -11.32
C PHE A 198 -25.19 -25.40 -12.14
N SER A 199 -24.44 -24.35 -11.78
CA SER A 199 -24.46 -23.03 -12.45
C SER A 199 -23.26 -22.77 -13.37
N ARG A 200 -22.39 -23.76 -13.57
CA ARG A 200 -21.22 -23.61 -14.45
C ARG A 200 -21.67 -23.52 -15.93
N PRO A 201 -21.38 -22.43 -16.65
CA PRO A 201 -21.46 -22.45 -18.11
C PRO A 201 -20.46 -23.48 -18.65
N ALA A 202 -20.82 -24.12 -19.77
CA ALA A 202 -20.00 -25.14 -20.42
C ALA A 202 -18.54 -24.68 -20.53
N ALA A 203 -17.62 -25.56 -20.12
CA ALA A 203 -16.20 -25.30 -20.14
C ALA A 203 -15.78 -24.76 -21.52
N PRO A 204 -15.01 -23.66 -21.61
CA PRO A 204 -14.38 -23.30 -22.88
C PRO A 204 -13.55 -24.50 -23.34
N ALA A 205 -13.62 -24.78 -24.64
CA ALA A 205 -13.01 -25.95 -25.28
C ALA A 205 -11.61 -26.20 -24.72
N ALA A 206 -11.35 -27.45 -24.33
CA ALA A 206 -10.05 -27.88 -23.87
C ALA A 206 -9.00 -27.48 -24.90
N VAL A 207 -8.14 -26.51 -24.54
CA VAL A 207 -6.91 -26.25 -25.28
C VAL A 207 -6.12 -27.55 -25.16
N ALA A 208 -5.82 -28.16 -26.31
CA ALA A 208 -5.05 -29.39 -26.38
C ALA A 208 -3.80 -29.28 -25.49
N SER A 209 -3.55 -30.31 -24.67
CA SER A 209 -2.33 -30.41 -23.86
C SER A 209 -1.13 -30.45 -24.79
N VAL A 210 -0.52 -29.29 -25.04
CA VAL A 210 0.80 -29.22 -25.67
C VAL A 210 1.77 -29.87 -24.69
N ALA A 211 2.58 -30.82 -25.16
CA ALA A 211 3.65 -31.43 -24.37
C ALA A 211 4.50 -30.34 -23.70
N PRO A 212 5.00 -30.54 -22.47
CA PRO A 212 5.73 -29.49 -21.74
C PRO A 212 6.89 -28.97 -22.59
N LEU A 213 6.89 -27.67 -22.86
CA LEU A 213 7.94 -27.03 -23.65
C LEU A 213 9.23 -27.07 -22.84
N HIS A 214 10.31 -27.61 -23.42
CA HIS A 214 11.63 -27.57 -22.77
C HIS A 214 12.08 -26.12 -22.59
N ARG A 215 12.13 -25.62 -21.35
CA ARG A 215 12.60 -24.25 -21.07
C ARG A 215 14.10 -24.16 -21.28
N LEU A 216 14.49 -23.31 -22.23
CA LEU A 216 15.87 -23.09 -22.65
C LEU A 216 16.39 -21.75 -22.12
N VAL A 217 17.44 -21.77 -21.30
CA VAL A 217 18.20 -20.57 -20.97
C VAL A 217 19.32 -20.37 -21.99
N VAL A 218 19.42 -19.17 -22.57
CA VAL A 218 20.46 -18.80 -23.54
C VAL A 218 21.52 -17.97 -22.82
N LEU A 219 22.71 -18.55 -22.67
CA LEU A 219 23.84 -17.92 -21.99
C LEU A 219 24.45 -16.79 -22.84
N PRO A 220 25.13 -15.81 -22.21
CA PRO A 220 25.87 -14.79 -22.93
C PRO A 220 26.81 -15.42 -23.95
N VAL A 221 26.74 -14.91 -25.18
CA VAL A 221 27.63 -15.30 -26.26
C VAL A 221 29.08 -15.07 -25.86
N GLN A 222 29.90 -16.12 -26.00
CA GLN A 222 31.35 -16.00 -25.84
C GLN A 222 31.96 -15.59 -27.18
N ALA A 223 32.58 -14.42 -27.22
CA ALA A 223 33.27 -13.91 -28.39
C ALA A 223 34.73 -13.57 -28.05
N PRO A 224 35.65 -13.55 -29.03
CA PRO A 224 37.03 -13.10 -28.80
C PRO A 224 37.07 -11.65 -28.35
N ALA A 225 38.15 -11.26 -27.65
CA ALA A 225 38.33 -9.91 -27.13
C ALA A 225 38.26 -8.79 -28.19
N ALA A 226 38.49 -9.11 -29.47
CA ALA A 226 38.36 -8.18 -30.58
C ALA A 226 36.90 -7.78 -30.89
N VAL A 227 35.90 -8.53 -30.42
CA VAL A 227 34.48 -8.21 -30.59
C VAL A 227 34.03 -7.37 -29.39
N PRO A 228 33.42 -6.18 -29.61
CA PRO A 228 32.91 -5.36 -28.52
C PRO A 228 31.90 -6.12 -27.65
N ALA A 229 31.98 -5.97 -26.32
CA ALA A 229 31.07 -6.63 -25.38
C ALA A 229 29.59 -6.24 -25.62
N ALA A 230 29.36 -5.00 -26.06
CA ALA A 230 28.04 -4.53 -26.49
C ALA A 230 27.53 -5.40 -27.66
N ARG A 231 28.34 -5.61 -28.69
CA ARG A 231 27.99 -6.48 -29.83
C ARG A 231 27.67 -7.90 -29.41
N ALA A 232 28.46 -8.49 -28.52
CA ALA A 232 28.17 -9.83 -27.98
C ALA A 232 26.83 -9.88 -27.24
N THR A 233 26.48 -8.81 -26.50
CA THR A 233 25.17 -8.67 -25.84
C THR A 233 24.03 -8.57 -26.85
N ALA A 234 24.20 -7.78 -27.91
CA ALA A 234 23.23 -7.67 -29.01
C ALA A 234 22.99 -9.04 -29.66
N LEU A 235 24.06 -9.74 -30.04
CA LEU A 235 23.98 -11.06 -30.65
C LEU A 235 23.28 -12.09 -29.73
N THR A 236 23.55 -12.03 -28.42
CA THR A 236 22.85 -12.87 -27.43
C THR A 236 21.35 -12.59 -27.41
N SER A 237 20.95 -11.31 -27.43
CA SER A 237 19.54 -10.90 -27.43
C SER A 237 18.80 -11.31 -28.71
N LEU A 238 19.45 -11.12 -29.86
CA LEU A 238 18.89 -11.52 -31.16
C LEU A 238 18.77 -13.04 -31.28
N LEU A 239 19.78 -13.78 -30.82
CA LEU A 239 19.74 -15.23 -30.77
C LEU A 239 18.57 -15.73 -29.93
N ARG A 240 18.36 -15.15 -28.75
CA ARG A 240 17.23 -15.48 -27.88
C ARG A 240 15.89 -15.29 -28.59
N THR A 241 15.73 -14.16 -29.27
CA THR A 241 14.53 -13.83 -30.04
C THR A 241 14.31 -14.80 -31.20
N ALA A 242 15.36 -15.15 -31.94
CA ALA A 242 15.29 -16.10 -33.04
C ALA A 242 14.92 -17.51 -32.58
N LEU A 243 15.44 -17.95 -31.42
CA LEU A 243 15.09 -19.23 -30.79
C LEU A 243 13.66 -19.26 -30.27
N ALA A 244 13.17 -18.16 -29.67
CA ALA A 244 11.80 -18.06 -29.17
C ALA A 244 10.74 -18.14 -30.30
N ASN A 245 11.13 -17.85 -31.55
CA ASN A 245 10.27 -17.98 -32.72
C ASN A 245 10.20 -19.42 -33.28
N GLN A 246 10.94 -20.37 -32.71
CA GLN A 246 10.89 -21.78 -33.13
C GLN A 246 9.74 -22.51 -32.44
N PRO A 247 8.97 -23.33 -33.18
CA PRO A 247 7.91 -24.13 -32.57
C PRO A 247 8.50 -25.13 -31.55
N GLY A 248 7.85 -25.27 -30.39
CA GLY A 248 8.26 -26.25 -29.39
C GLY A 248 9.38 -25.81 -28.43
N VAL A 249 9.84 -24.55 -28.48
CA VAL A 249 10.91 -24.02 -27.61
C VAL A 249 10.38 -22.85 -26.78
N ALA A 250 10.43 -22.95 -25.46
CA ALA A 250 10.19 -21.84 -24.55
C ALA A 250 11.54 -21.27 -24.10
N VAL A 251 11.82 -20.00 -24.39
CA VAL A 251 13.13 -19.41 -24.08
C VAL A 251 13.02 -18.49 -22.87
N VAL A 252 13.91 -18.66 -21.88
CA VAL A 252 13.98 -17.76 -20.72
C VAL A 252 14.46 -16.39 -21.19
N ASP A 253 13.73 -15.33 -20.80
CA ASP A 253 14.02 -13.96 -21.22
C ASP A 253 15.37 -13.46 -20.68
N GLY A 254 15.85 -12.36 -21.27
CA GLY A 254 17.19 -11.85 -21.00
C GLY A 254 17.40 -11.34 -19.58
N GLU A 255 16.41 -10.64 -19.03
CA GLU A 255 16.50 -10.08 -17.69
C GLU A 255 16.51 -11.20 -16.65
N ARG A 256 15.63 -12.19 -16.81
CA ARG A 256 15.61 -13.37 -15.94
C ARG A 256 16.91 -14.17 -16.00
N THR A 257 17.45 -14.36 -17.20
CA THR A 257 18.74 -15.02 -17.42
C THR A 257 19.88 -14.27 -16.71
N ALA A 258 19.97 -12.95 -16.93
CA ALA A 258 21.00 -12.12 -16.34
C ALA A 258 20.91 -12.09 -14.81
N GLN A 259 19.69 -12.10 -14.27
CA GLN A 259 19.46 -12.18 -12.84
C GLN A 259 19.91 -13.53 -12.26
N ALA A 260 19.55 -14.66 -12.89
CA ALA A 260 20.00 -15.98 -12.45
C ALA A 260 21.53 -16.08 -12.42
N LEU A 261 22.18 -15.55 -13.46
CA LEU A 261 23.65 -15.50 -13.53
C LEU A 261 24.24 -14.64 -12.40
N ARG A 262 23.74 -13.42 -12.18
CA ARG A 262 24.24 -12.55 -11.10
C ARG A 262 24.02 -13.12 -9.70
N GLN A 263 22.94 -13.86 -9.49
CA GLN A 263 22.67 -14.51 -8.20
C GLN A 263 23.63 -15.66 -7.91
N LEU A 264 24.11 -16.36 -8.94
CA LEU A 264 25.02 -17.49 -8.81
C LEU A 264 26.49 -17.07 -8.87
N ASP A 265 26.79 -16.05 -9.67
CA ASP A 265 28.11 -15.41 -9.78
C ASP A 265 27.94 -13.88 -9.80
N PRO A 266 27.94 -13.25 -8.61
CA PRO A 266 27.86 -11.80 -8.49
C PRO A 266 29.07 -11.05 -9.07
N THR A 267 30.19 -11.74 -9.28
CA THR A 267 31.45 -11.13 -9.77
C THR A 267 31.67 -11.25 -11.26
N GLY A 268 30.98 -12.17 -11.92
CA GLY A 268 31.22 -12.54 -13.31
C GLY A 268 32.55 -13.27 -13.53
N ASN A 269 33.23 -13.71 -12.46
CA ASN A 269 34.56 -14.32 -12.48
C ASN A 269 34.54 -15.82 -12.18
N ALA A 270 33.40 -16.39 -11.80
CA ALA A 270 33.26 -17.78 -11.38
C ALA A 270 32.57 -18.64 -12.45
N THR A 271 33.01 -19.89 -12.59
CA THR A 271 32.34 -20.86 -13.45
C THR A 271 31.07 -21.33 -12.78
N VAL A 272 29.91 -20.90 -13.30
CA VAL A 272 28.61 -21.33 -12.78
C VAL A 272 28.34 -22.78 -13.17
N ALA A 273 28.11 -23.65 -12.17
CA ALA A 273 27.73 -25.03 -12.41
C ALA A 273 26.40 -25.10 -13.21
N PRO A 274 26.33 -25.90 -14.30
CA PRO A 274 25.15 -25.94 -15.16
C PRO A 274 23.84 -26.22 -14.41
N ASP A 275 23.84 -27.16 -13.47
CA ASP A 275 22.62 -27.52 -12.72
C ASP A 275 22.15 -26.39 -11.78
N ALA A 276 23.08 -25.60 -11.23
CA ALA A 276 22.74 -24.46 -10.39
C ALA A 276 22.11 -23.35 -11.23
N LEU A 277 22.61 -23.10 -12.44
CA LEU A 277 22.03 -22.17 -13.40
C LEU A 277 20.63 -22.60 -13.83
N LEU A 278 20.45 -23.88 -14.16
CA LEU A 278 19.16 -24.44 -14.59
C LEU A 278 18.09 -24.25 -13.50
N ARG A 279 18.39 -24.65 -12.26
CA ARG A 279 17.49 -24.38 -11.12
C ARG A 279 17.28 -22.88 -10.88
N GLY A 280 18.36 -22.10 -10.93
CA GLY A 280 18.35 -20.67 -10.67
C GLY A 280 17.59 -19.86 -11.73
N ALA A 281 17.44 -20.37 -12.95
CA ALA A 281 16.70 -19.76 -14.05
C ALA A 281 15.32 -20.41 -14.31
N GLY A 282 14.96 -21.45 -13.56
CA GLY A 282 13.74 -22.23 -13.80
C GLY A 282 13.72 -22.90 -15.18
N ALA A 283 14.89 -23.35 -15.66
CA ALA A 283 15.08 -23.93 -16.98
C ALA A 283 15.57 -25.38 -16.88
N ASP A 284 15.29 -26.19 -17.89
CA ASP A 284 15.73 -27.60 -17.95
C ASP A 284 16.95 -27.79 -18.84
N ARG A 285 17.24 -26.79 -19.69
CA ARG A 285 18.34 -26.81 -20.65
C ARG A 285 19.02 -25.45 -20.75
N ALA A 286 20.33 -25.45 -20.98
CA ALA A 286 21.15 -24.27 -21.18
C ALA A 286 21.90 -24.36 -22.50
N LEU A 287 21.84 -23.30 -23.31
CA LEU A 287 22.59 -23.16 -24.56
C LEU A 287 23.72 -22.14 -24.36
N GLN A 288 24.97 -22.60 -24.48
CA GLN A 288 26.15 -21.76 -24.61
C GLN A 288 26.55 -21.69 -26.07
N VAL A 289 26.74 -20.48 -26.61
CA VAL A 289 27.30 -20.26 -27.94
C VAL A 289 28.65 -19.56 -27.81
N SER A 290 29.65 -20.05 -28.53
CA SER A 290 31.00 -19.49 -28.56
C SER A 290 31.45 -19.26 -30.00
N PHE A 291 32.16 -18.17 -30.23
CA PHE A 291 32.69 -17.78 -31.54
C PHE A 291 34.22 -17.73 -31.50
N ALA A 292 34.85 -18.26 -32.55
CA ALA A 292 36.29 -18.22 -32.71
C ALA A 292 36.68 -17.90 -34.18
N PRO A 293 37.73 -17.09 -34.40
CA PRO A 293 38.27 -16.86 -35.73
C PRO A 293 39.01 -18.12 -36.20
N ALA A 294 38.76 -18.55 -37.44
CA ALA A 294 39.44 -19.67 -38.08
C ALA A 294 39.74 -19.33 -39.55
N ALA A 295 41.02 -19.16 -39.89
CA ALA A 295 41.52 -18.97 -41.26
C ALA A 295 40.76 -17.91 -42.09
N GLY A 296 40.53 -16.71 -41.53
CA GLY A 296 39.80 -15.63 -42.20
C GLY A 296 38.28 -15.79 -42.24
N ARG A 297 37.73 -16.77 -41.50
CA ARG A 297 36.28 -17.01 -41.31
C ARG A 297 35.96 -17.09 -39.82
N TRP A 298 34.69 -16.93 -39.46
CA TRP A 298 34.21 -17.19 -38.10
C TRP A 298 33.66 -18.60 -37.99
N THR A 299 33.99 -19.28 -36.90
CA THR A 299 33.38 -20.55 -36.49
C THR A 299 32.51 -20.31 -35.26
N ALA A 300 31.33 -20.90 -35.26
CA ALA A 300 30.40 -20.87 -34.14
C ALA A 300 30.28 -22.28 -33.59
N THR A 301 30.47 -22.45 -32.29
CA THR A 301 30.24 -23.71 -31.59
C THR A 301 29.12 -23.50 -30.58
N ALA A 302 28.09 -24.34 -30.61
CA ALA A 302 27.05 -24.33 -29.59
C ALA A 302 27.11 -25.60 -28.75
N ARG A 303 27.00 -25.44 -27.43
CA ARG A 303 26.95 -26.51 -26.43
C ARG A 303 25.63 -26.42 -25.70
N LEU A 304 24.89 -27.54 -25.70
CA LEU A 304 23.63 -27.70 -24.98
C LEU A 304 23.88 -28.56 -23.72
N THR A 305 23.45 -28.10 -22.56
CA THR A 305 23.60 -28.79 -21.27
C THR A 305 22.24 -28.98 -20.59
N GLY A 306 21.96 -30.14 -19.97
CA GLY A 306 20.68 -30.48 -19.32
C GLY A 306 20.24 -31.94 -19.56
N ALA A 307 19.22 -32.43 -18.84
CA ALA A 307 18.86 -33.87 -18.76
C ALA A 307 18.63 -34.56 -20.13
N ALA A 308 19.08 -35.82 -20.22
CA ALA A 308 19.21 -36.61 -21.46
C ALA A 308 17.88 -37.23 -21.98
N ALA A 309 17.77 -37.22 -23.32
CA ALA A 309 16.94 -37.94 -24.31
C ALA A 309 15.42 -38.18 -24.10
N PRO A 310 14.56 -37.88 -25.11
CA PRO A 310 13.29 -38.59 -25.27
C PRO A 310 13.54 -40.07 -25.56
N ALA A 311 12.55 -40.90 -25.25
CA ALA A 311 12.51 -42.30 -25.65
C ALA A 311 12.77 -42.47 -27.16
N GLN A 312 13.50 -43.52 -27.52
CA GLN A 312 13.76 -43.90 -28.91
C GLN A 312 12.43 -43.98 -29.69
N GLY A 313 12.25 -43.14 -30.72
CA GLY A 313 11.11 -43.26 -31.64
C GLY A 313 10.54 -41.97 -32.25
N SER A 314 10.85 -40.77 -31.77
CA SER A 314 10.31 -39.52 -32.34
C SER A 314 11.35 -38.76 -33.17
N GLY A 315 11.31 -38.95 -34.49
CA GLY A 315 12.19 -38.27 -35.47
C GLY A 315 11.99 -36.76 -35.60
N ASP A 316 10.96 -36.18 -34.96
CA ASP A 316 10.64 -34.75 -35.00
C ASP A 316 10.72 -34.15 -33.59
N THR A 317 11.92 -34.02 -33.05
CA THR A 317 12.11 -33.43 -31.72
C THR A 317 12.82 -32.07 -31.78
N PRO A 318 12.40 -31.09 -30.95
CA PRO A 318 13.13 -29.82 -30.75
C PRO A 318 14.62 -30.03 -30.40
N GLN A 319 14.99 -31.21 -29.87
CA GLN A 319 16.37 -31.60 -29.57
C GLN A 319 17.24 -31.80 -30.82
N ALA A 320 16.73 -32.46 -31.87
CA ALA A 320 17.46 -32.62 -33.14
C ALA A 320 17.62 -31.26 -33.85
N ALA A 321 16.60 -30.42 -33.74
CA ALA A 321 16.55 -29.05 -34.23
C ALA A 321 17.63 -28.13 -33.59
N LEU A 322 17.73 -28.12 -32.25
CA LEU A 322 18.74 -27.34 -31.50
C LEU A 322 20.18 -27.84 -31.74
N ALA A 323 20.38 -29.16 -31.86
CA ALA A 323 21.69 -29.75 -32.18
C ALA A 323 22.12 -29.51 -33.64
N GLN A 324 21.19 -29.53 -34.61
CA GLN A 324 21.47 -29.11 -35.99
C GLN A 324 21.78 -27.61 -36.07
N LEU A 325 21.06 -26.77 -35.32
CA LEU A 325 21.27 -25.31 -35.25
C LEU A 325 22.71 -24.92 -34.87
N ALA A 326 23.32 -25.65 -33.94
CA ALA A 326 24.68 -25.44 -33.49
C ALA A 326 25.74 -25.73 -34.57
N GLY A 327 25.41 -26.57 -35.55
CA GLY A 327 26.34 -27.07 -36.57
C GLY A 327 26.13 -26.50 -37.98
N GLN A 328 25.13 -25.62 -38.21
CA GLN A 328 24.84 -25.14 -39.57
C GLN A 328 25.75 -23.97 -40.01
N PRO A 329 26.32 -24.00 -41.23
CA PRO A 329 27.14 -22.90 -41.77
C PRO A 329 26.37 -21.58 -41.94
N VAL A 330 25.03 -21.63 -42.00
CA VAL A 330 24.15 -20.46 -42.11
C VAL A 330 24.14 -19.63 -40.82
N PHE A 331 24.13 -20.30 -39.66
CA PHE A 331 24.21 -19.66 -38.35
C PHE A 331 25.56 -18.97 -38.16
N ALA A 332 26.65 -19.65 -38.55
CA ALA A 332 27.98 -19.06 -38.58
C ALA A 332 28.10 -17.89 -39.57
N ALA A 333 27.46 -17.97 -40.75
CA ALA A 333 27.50 -16.92 -41.78
C ALA A 333 26.70 -15.65 -41.41
N MET A 334 25.53 -15.78 -40.78
CA MET A 334 24.76 -14.60 -40.32
C MET A 334 25.50 -13.87 -39.20
N ILE A 335 26.11 -14.60 -38.28
CA ILE A 335 26.87 -13.99 -37.19
C ILE A 335 28.23 -13.47 -37.69
N ALA A 336 28.88 -14.15 -38.65
CA ALA A 336 30.06 -13.62 -39.36
C ALA A 336 29.78 -12.29 -40.08
N ARG A 337 28.57 -12.12 -40.63
CA ARG A 337 28.12 -10.86 -41.25
C ARG A 337 27.88 -9.75 -40.20
N GLY A 338 27.43 -10.11 -38.98
CA GLY A 338 27.39 -9.22 -37.82
C GLY A 338 28.74 -9.00 -37.11
N MET A 339 29.78 -9.77 -37.46
CA MET A 339 31.16 -9.67 -36.95
C MET A 339 32.17 -9.28 -38.04
N ASN A 340 31.69 -8.69 -39.14
CA ASN A 340 32.48 -8.06 -40.20
C ASN A 340 33.47 -8.99 -40.94
N ALA A 341 33.05 -10.22 -41.28
CA ALA A 341 33.85 -11.17 -42.09
C ALA A 341 33.20 -11.52 -43.44
N PRO A 342 34.01 -11.82 -44.49
CA PRO A 342 33.50 -12.21 -45.80
C PRO A 342 32.80 -13.58 -45.74
N ALA A 343 31.47 -13.58 -45.78
CA ALA A 343 30.66 -14.80 -45.88
C ALA A 343 30.36 -15.12 -47.35
N LYS A 344 30.91 -16.21 -47.88
CA LYS A 344 30.34 -16.90 -49.07
C LYS A 344 29.63 -18.15 -48.58
N SER A 345 28.30 -18.21 -48.73
CA SER A 345 27.51 -19.42 -48.42
C SER A 345 26.52 -19.73 -49.56
N PRO A 346 26.37 -21.01 -49.97
CA PRO A 346 25.28 -21.45 -50.85
C PRO A 346 23.92 -21.40 -50.12
N PRO A 347 22.78 -21.39 -50.83
CA PRO A 347 21.45 -21.35 -50.21
C PRO A 347 21.20 -22.58 -49.32
N ALA A 348 20.63 -22.34 -48.14
CA ALA A 348 20.32 -23.36 -47.15
C ALA A 348 19.18 -24.28 -47.63
N LYS A 349 19.37 -25.61 -47.54
CA LYS A 349 18.24 -26.54 -47.45
C LYS A 349 17.90 -26.68 -45.98
N SER A 350 16.75 -26.14 -45.55
CA SER A 350 16.19 -26.45 -44.24
C SER A 350 15.88 -27.94 -44.15
N GLY A 351 16.17 -28.58 -43.02
CA GLY A 351 15.65 -29.92 -42.74
C GLY A 351 14.11 -29.92 -42.73
N PRO A 352 13.46 -31.08 -42.89
CA PRO A 352 12.00 -31.17 -42.84
C PRO A 352 11.47 -30.54 -41.54
N GLY A 353 10.52 -29.61 -41.63
CA GLY A 353 9.81 -29.05 -40.46
C GLY A 353 10.36 -27.77 -39.83
N MET A 354 11.55 -27.27 -40.19
CA MET A 354 12.12 -26.03 -39.63
C MET A 354 11.98 -24.81 -40.55
N LYS A 355 11.58 -23.65 -39.97
CA LYS A 355 11.63 -22.35 -40.66
C LYS A 355 13.09 -21.85 -40.77
N PRO A 356 13.44 -21.07 -41.81
CA PRO A 356 14.75 -20.42 -41.91
C PRO A 356 15.04 -19.60 -40.65
N PHE A 357 16.25 -19.75 -40.10
CA PHE A 357 16.68 -19.03 -38.92
C PHE A 357 17.07 -17.60 -39.31
N ASP A 358 16.36 -16.59 -38.80
CA ASP A 358 16.67 -15.19 -39.06
C ASP A 358 16.93 -14.46 -37.73
N LEU A 359 18.14 -13.90 -37.59
CA LEU A 359 18.53 -13.10 -36.43
C LEU A 359 17.98 -11.68 -36.47
N ALA A 360 17.27 -11.30 -37.54
CA ALA A 360 16.74 -9.96 -37.76
C ALA A 360 17.84 -8.88 -37.65
N LEU A 361 18.99 -9.13 -38.27
CA LEU A 361 20.11 -8.19 -38.30
C LEU A 361 19.73 -6.89 -39.04
N PRO A 362 20.38 -5.75 -38.72
CA PRO A 362 20.16 -4.51 -39.45
C PRO A 362 20.37 -4.69 -40.96
N ALA A 363 19.36 -4.32 -41.75
CA ALA A 363 19.40 -4.42 -43.21
C ALA A 363 20.14 -3.24 -43.86
N CYS A 364 21.43 -3.10 -43.58
CA CYS A 364 22.30 -2.04 -44.12
C CYS A 364 23.75 -2.53 -44.36
N ASP A 365 24.64 -1.62 -44.77
CA ASP A 365 26.06 -1.95 -44.94
C ASP A 365 26.75 -2.34 -43.61
N ALA A 366 27.97 -2.84 -43.69
CA ALA A 366 28.67 -3.38 -42.53
C ALA A 366 28.96 -2.33 -41.45
N ALA A 367 29.33 -1.10 -41.84
CA ALA A 367 29.63 -0.03 -40.89
C ALA A 367 28.38 0.48 -40.16
N CYS A 368 27.24 0.51 -40.86
CA CYS A 368 25.93 0.75 -40.28
C CYS A 368 25.51 -0.37 -39.32
N ALA A 369 25.61 -1.63 -39.75
CA ALA A 369 25.21 -2.77 -38.94
C ALA A 369 26.02 -2.86 -37.64
N ASP A 370 27.33 -2.61 -37.72
CA ASP A 370 28.23 -2.57 -36.57
C ASP A 370 27.79 -1.51 -35.55
N ARG A 371 27.57 -0.26 -35.98
CA ARG A 371 27.12 0.83 -35.10
C ARG A 371 25.75 0.55 -34.49
N ALA A 372 24.81 0.02 -35.26
CA ALA A 372 23.48 -0.31 -34.78
C ALA A 372 23.49 -1.45 -33.73
N LEU A 373 24.28 -2.50 -33.96
CA LEU A 373 24.44 -3.62 -33.03
C LEU A 373 25.17 -3.19 -31.74
N ASP A 374 26.19 -2.35 -31.84
CA ASP A 374 26.91 -1.83 -30.67
C ASP A 374 26.00 -0.95 -29.81
N GLY A 375 25.25 -0.02 -30.44
CA GLY A 375 24.27 0.82 -29.73
C GLY A 375 23.16 0.01 -29.06
N TYR A 376 22.55 -0.93 -29.80
CA TYR A 376 21.51 -1.81 -29.26
C TYR A 376 22.03 -2.67 -28.11
N GLY A 377 23.21 -3.26 -28.28
CA GLY A 377 23.84 -4.11 -27.29
C GLY A 377 24.22 -3.37 -26.00
N ALA A 378 24.73 -2.14 -26.12
CA ALA A 378 25.01 -1.27 -24.98
C ALA A 378 23.72 -0.89 -24.24
N GLY A 379 22.65 -0.58 -24.97
CA GLY A 379 21.32 -0.30 -24.42
C GLY A 379 20.73 -1.48 -23.66
N VAL A 380 20.70 -2.67 -24.27
CA VAL A 380 20.24 -3.91 -23.62
C VAL A 380 21.09 -4.21 -22.38
N ALA A 381 22.41 -4.06 -22.45
CA ALA A 381 23.28 -4.28 -21.30
C ALA A 381 22.95 -3.34 -20.13
N ALA A 382 22.60 -2.07 -20.41
CA ALA A 382 22.17 -1.11 -19.40
C ALA A 382 20.81 -1.49 -18.78
N LEU A 383 19.82 -1.89 -19.59
CA LEU A 383 18.53 -2.39 -19.11
C LEU A 383 18.69 -3.61 -18.20
N LEU A 384 19.51 -4.59 -18.60
CA LEU A 384 19.74 -5.81 -17.83
C LEU A 384 20.39 -5.56 -16.46
N ARG A 385 21.10 -4.44 -16.28
CA ARG A 385 21.68 -4.01 -14.98
C ARG A 385 20.75 -3.10 -14.18
N GLY A 386 19.55 -2.80 -14.68
CA GLY A 386 18.62 -1.88 -14.04
C GLY A 386 19.05 -0.42 -14.15
N ALA A 387 19.63 -0.01 -15.28
CA ALA A 387 20.03 1.36 -15.56
C ALA A 387 19.32 1.91 -16.82
N PRO A 388 17.97 2.02 -16.81
CA PRO A 388 17.21 2.38 -18.02
C PRO A 388 17.56 3.77 -18.57
N ALA A 389 17.91 4.75 -17.72
CA ALA A 389 18.36 6.06 -18.18
C ALA A 389 19.65 5.99 -19.03
N GLN A 390 20.58 5.11 -18.66
CA GLN A 390 21.82 4.91 -19.43
C GLN A 390 21.58 4.15 -20.75
N ALA A 391 20.42 3.52 -20.91
CA ALA A 391 20.07 2.79 -22.13
C ALA A 391 19.58 3.71 -23.25
N LEU A 392 19.04 4.90 -22.93
CA LEU A 392 18.38 5.77 -23.90
C LEU A 392 19.28 6.20 -25.06
N ASP A 393 20.43 6.81 -24.78
CA ASP A 393 21.29 7.36 -25.85
C ASP A 393 21.87 6.29 -26.79
N PRO A 394 22.37 5.13 -26.29
CA PRO A 394 22.77 4.03 -27.16
C PRO A 394 21.62 3.50 -28.03
N LEU A 395 20.41 3.42 -27.49
CA LEU A 395 19.24 2.93 -28.21
C LEU A 395 18.74 3.92 -29.26
N ARG A 396 18.71 5.23 -28.95
CA ARG A 396 18.46 6.30 -29.93
C ARG A 396 19.46 6.26 -31.08
N THR A 397 20.74 6.02 -30.76
CA THR A 397 21.78 5.87 -31.77
C THR A 397 21.52 4.67 -32.67
N ALA A 398 21.13 3.53 -32.09
CA ALA A 398 20.83 2.32 -32.85
C ALA A 398 19.62 2.49 -33.78
N THR A 399 18.54 3.08 -33.28
CA THR A 399 17.31 3.30 -34.07
C THR A 399 17.49 4.38 -35.14
N ALA A 400 18.29 5.41 -34.89
CA ALA A 400 18.66 6.41 -35.90
C ALA A 400 19.56 5.82 -37.00
N THR A 401 20.51 4.96 -36.63
CA THR A 401 21.45 4.32 -37.57
C THR A 401 20.74 3.30 -38.46
N ALA A 402 19.83 2.50 -37.88
CA ALA A 402 19.10 1.47 -38.61
C ALA A 402 17.58 1.53 -38.26
N PRO A 403 16.80 2.40 -38.91
CA PRO A 403 15.37 2.57 -38.61
C PRO A 403 14.53 1.30 -38.79
N GLY A 404 14.96 0.37 -39.64
CA GLY A 404 14.31 -0.94 -39.83
C GLY A 404 14.62 -1.97 -38.73
N PHE A 405 15.48 -1.65 -37.76
CA PHE A 405 15.93 -2.60 -36.74
C PHE A 405 14.96 -2.66 -35.55
N THR A 406 13.84 -3.37 -35.74
CA THR A 406 12.72 -3.46 -34.79
C THR A 406 13.12 -3.79 -33.33
N PRO A 407 14.07 -4.70 -33.04
CA PRO A 407 14.49 -4.97 -31.66
C PRO A 407 15.00 -3.74 -30.90
N ALA A 408 15.66 -2.79 -31.58
CA ALA A 408 16.15 -1.57 -30.96
C ALA A 408 15.01 -0.62 -30.57
N TRP A 409 13.94 -0.56 -31.37
CA TRP A 409 12.74 0.22 -31.05
C TRP A 409 12.00 -0.31 -29.82
N ILE A 410 11.88 -1.63 -29.68
CA ILE A 410 11.26 -2.25 -28.49
C ILE A 410 12.07 -1.92 -27.23
N ALA A 411 13.39 -2.10 -27.27
CA ALA A 411 14.24 -1.77 -26.13
C ALA A 411 14.22 -0.26 -25.80
N LEU A 412 14.13 0.61 -26.82
CA LEU A 412 14.00 2.05 -26.62
C LEU A 412 12.68 2.40 -25.92
N ALA A 413 11.58 1.77 -26.34
CA ALA A 413 10.28 1.94 -25.69
C ALA A 413 10.31 1.49 -24.22
N GLU A 414 10.89 0.33 -23.93
CA GLU A 414 11.07 -0.18 -22.55
C GLU A 414 11.89 0.80 -21.69
N ALA A 415 13.02 1.29 -22.20
CA ALA A 415 13.87 2.25 -21.50
C ALA A 415 13.14 3.57 -21.23
N ALA A 416 12.44 4.09 -22.24
CA ALA A 416 11.67 5.33 -22.16
C ALA A 416 10.52 5.23 -21.16
N GLN A 417 9.75 4.13 -21.19
CA GLN A 417 8.69 3.87 -20.19
C GLN A 417 9.27 3.80 -18.76
N ALA A 418 10.40 3.10 -18.59
CA ALA A 418 11.01 2.90 -17.28
C ALA A 418 11.54 4.20 -16.63
N VAL A 419 11.92 5.20 -17.43
CA VAL A 419 12.30 6.53 -16.92
C VAL A 419 11.18 7.57 -16.99
N GLY A 420 10.07 7.26 -17.64
CA GLY A 420 8.90 8.12 -17.75
C GLY A 420 8.89 9.08 -18.94
N GLU A 421 9.71 8.85 -19.97
CA GLU A 421 9.65 9.58 -21.25
C GLU A 421 8.54 8.99 -22.13
N ILE A 422 7.27 9.23 -21.77
CA ILE A 422 6.11 8.58 -22.40
C ILE A 422 5.97 8.93 -23.88
N ASP A 423 6.23 10.18 -24.27
CA ASP A 423 6.20 10.59 -25.69
C ASP A 423 7.23 9.84 -26.52
N LEU A 424 8.45 9.66 -25.99
CA LEU A 424 9.48 8.86 -26.63
C LEU A 424 9.08 7.39 -26.69
N ALA A 425 8.44 6.85 -25.65
CA ALA A 425 7.94 5.48 -25.67
C ALA A 425 6.88 5.28 -26.76
N TYR A 426 5.95 6.23 -26.89
CA TYR A 426 4.93 6.25 -27.95
C TYR A 426 5.57 6.30 -29.33
N GLU A 427 6.49 7.24 -29.57
CA GLU A 427 7.21 7.34 -30.83
C GLU A 427 7.97 6.05 -31.14
N ALA A 428 8.67 5.49 -30.16
CA ALA A 428 9.45 4.27 -30.35
C ALA A 428 8.57 3.07 -30.72
N VAL A 429 7.41 2.92 -30.09
CA VAL A 429 6.44 1.86 -30.42
C VAL A 429 5.86 2.08 -31.82
N GLU A 430 5.45 3.29 -32.18
CA GLU A 430 4.88 3.61 -33.50
C GLU A 430 5.89 3.34 -34.64
N ARG A 431 7.10 3.87 -34.50
CA ARG A 431 8.21 3.62 -35.45
C ARG A 431 8.55 2.13 -35.52
N GLY A 432 8.56 1.46 -34.36
CA GLY A 432 8.78 0.03 -34.25
C GLY A 432 7.73 -0.78 -35.01
N GLN A 433 6.45 -0.43 -34.90
CA GLN A 433 5.35 -1.08 -35.63
C GLN A 433 5.47 -0.89 -37.14
N ALA A 434 5.78 0.34 -37.59
CA ALA A 434 6.01 0.62 -39.01
C ALA A 434 7.18 -0.21 -39.57
N ALA A 435 8.25 -0.40 -38.79
CA ALA A 435 9.39 -1.24 -39.15
C ALA A 435 9.09 -2.75 -39.08
N ALA A 436 8.06 -3.17 -38.32
CA ALA A 436 7.78 -4.57 -38.01
C ALA A 436 7.03 -5.34 -39.12
N ALA A 437 6.71 -4.73 -40.27
CA ALA A 437 5.94 -5.37 -41.34
C ALA A 437 6.51 -6.73 -41.82
N ARG A 438 7.84 -6.91 -41.73
CA ARG A 438 8.54 -8.17 -42.06
C ARG A 438 9.07 -8.92 -40.83
N ALA A 439 8.82 -8.40 -39.63
CA ALA A 439 9.28 -9.03 -38.38
C ALA A 439 8.46 -10.29 -38.04
N PRO A 440 8.98 -11.18 -37.18
CA PRO A 440 8.23 -12.33 -36.68
C PRO A 440 6.91 -11.92 -36.00
N ARG A 441 5.88 -12.75 -36.11
CA ARG A 441 4.55 -12.47 -35.53
C ARG A 441 4.59 -12.17 -34.02
N ALA A 442 5.49 -12.80 -33.27
CA ALA A 442 5.65 -12.52 -31.83
C ALA A 442 6.13 -11.08 -31.57
N VAL A 443 7.02 -10.55 -32.41
CA VAL A 443 7.52 -9.17 -32.33
C VAL A 443 6.40 -8.17 -32.66
N GLN A 444 5.61 -8.47 -33.70
CA GLN A 444 4.44 -7.68 -34.07
C GLN A 444 3.39 -7.66 -32.94
N ALA A 445 3.05 -8.83 -32.39
CA ALA A 445 2.10 -8.96 -31.29
C ALA A 445 2.56 -8.21 -30.03
N ARG A 446 3.86 -8.27 -29.71
CA ARG A 446 4.45 -7.50 -28.60
C ARG A 446 4.28 -6.00 -28.81
N LEU A 447 4.68 -5.47 -29.97
CA LEU A 447 4.53 -4.05 -30.28
C LEU A 447 3.06 -3.61 -30.30
N ALA A 448 2.16 -4.46 -30.78
CA ALA A 448 0.72 -4.21 -30.72
C ALA A 448 0.20 -4.16 -29.27
N ALA A 449 0.68 -5.04 -28.40
CA ALA A 449 0.31 -5.06 -26.99
C ALA A 449 0.83 -3.82 -26.24
N GLU A 450 2.10 -3.43 -26.46
CA GLU A 450 2.67 -2.22 -25.87
C GLU A 450 1.94 -0.96 -26.34
N ARG A 451 1.60 -0.87 -27.63
CA ARG A 451 0.81 0.23 -28.18
C ARG A 451 -0.57 0.31 -27.53
N ALA A 452 -1.27 -0.82 -27.45
CA ALA A 452 -2.58 -0.89 -26.82
C ALA A 452 -2.52 -0.46 -25.34
N LEU A 453 -1.49 -0.85 -24.59
CA LEU A 453 -1.30 -0.37 -23.21
C LEU A 453 -1.05 1.13 -23.13
N LEU A 454 -0.23 1.68 -24.01
CA LEU A 454 0.01 3.12 -24.09
C LEU A 454 -1.29 3.88 -24.40
N ASP A 455 -2.08 3.38 -25.36
CA ASP A 455 -3.38 3.93 -25.75
C ASP A 455 -4.49 3.72 -24.67
N GLY A 456 -4.20 2.96 -23.61
CA GLY A 456 -5.15 2.62 -22.54
C GLY A 456 -6.11 1.47 -22.85
N ASP A 457 -5.95 0.77 -23.98
CA ASP A 457 -6.72 -0.41 -24.36
C ASP A 457 -6.11 -1.70 -23.77
N ALA A 458 -6.25 -1.84 -22.46
CA ALA A 458 -5.80 -3.02 -21.73
C ALA A 458 -6.42 -4.35 -22.22
N PRO A 459 -7.72 -4.43 -22.59
CA PRO A 459 -8.30 -5.65 -23.17
C PRO A 459 -7.63 -6.08 -24.48
N ALA A 460 -7.35 -5.15 -25.41
CA ALA A 460 -6.64 -5.48 -26.63
C ALA A 460 -5.20 -5.96 -26.34
N ALA A 461 -4.49 -5.31 -25.43
CA ALA A 461 -3.17 -5.77 -25.00
C ALA A 461 -3.20 -7.18 -24.42
N ALA A 462 -4.17 -7.49 -23.54
CA ALA A 462 -4.35 -8.81 -22.98
C ALA A 462 -4.66 -9.87 -24.05
N ALA A 463 -5.42 -9.52 -25.09
CA ALA A 463 -5.69 -10.41 -26.21
C ALA A 463 -4.43 -10.74 -27.02
N GLN A 464 -3.58 -9.74 -27.30
CA GLN A 464 -2.29 -9.95 -27.99
C GLN A 464 -1.38 -10.91 -27.19
N TRP A 465 -1.24 -10.69 -25.88
CA TRP A 465 -0.44 -11.57 -25.02
C TRP A 465 -1.02 -12.99 -24.91
N ARG A 466 -2.35 -13.12 -24.81
CA ARG A 466 -3.02 -14.42 -24.78
C ARG A 466 -2.79 -15.20 -26.08
N GLN A 467 -2.81 -14.52 -27.23
CA GLN A 467 -2.52 -15.14 -28.52
C GLN A 467 -1.06 -15.62 -28.59
N ALA A 468 -0.11 -14.82 -28.08
CA ALA A 468 1.29 -15.25 -27.98
C ALA A 468 1.45 -16.50 -27.10
N MET A 469 0.78 -16.52 -25.94
CA MET A 469 0.79 -17.67 -25.03
C MET A 469 0.13 -18.93 -25.62
N ALA A 470 -0.82 -18.80 -26.56
CA ALA A 470 -1.39 -19.99 -27.21
C ALA A 470 -0.36 -20.76 -28.05
N ALA A 471 0.64 -20.05 -28.62
CA ALA A 471 1.72 -20.66 -29.37
C ALA A 471 2.85 -21.19 -28.46
N THR A 472 3.14 -20.49 -27.37
CA THR A 472 4.18 -20.85 -26.39
C THR A 472 3.65 -20.65 -24.95
N PRO A 473 2.87 -21.61 -24.39
CA PRO A 473 2.21 -21.45 -23.10
C PRO A 473 3.16 -21.16 -21.93
N ASP A 474 4.42 -21.58 -22.04
CA ASP A 474 5.44 -21.44 -21.01
C ASP A 474 6.34 -20.19 -21.15
N ASP A 475 6.03 -19.26 -22.07
CA ASP A 475 6.79 -18.02 -22.22
C ASP A 475 6.61 -17.07 -21.02
N THR A 476 7.67 -16.84 -20.24
CA THR A 476 7.66 -15.97 -19.05
C THR A 476 7.31 -14.52 -19.39
N LEU A 477 7.84 -13.99 -20.50
CA LEU A 477 7.62 -12.60 -20.89
C LEU A 477 6.15 -12.39 -21.28
N ALA A 478 5.58 -13.32 -22.05
CA ALA A 478 4.18 -13.26 -22.46
C ALA A 478 3.24 -13.41 -21.26
N GLN A 479 3.54 -14.29 -20.31
CA GLN A 479 2.76 -14.44 -19.07
C GLN A 479 2.80 -13.18 -18.19
N LEU A 480 3.98 -12.57 -18.03
CA LEU A 480 4.11 -11.29 -17.32
C LEU A 480 3.37 -10.16 -18.03
N GLY A 481 3.51 -10.06 -19.36
CA GLY A 481 2.82 -9.08 -20.18
C GLY A 481 1.29 -9.23 -20.09
N TYR A 482 0.79 -10.46 -20.12
CA TYR A 482 -0.63 -10.76 -19.93
C TYR A 482 -1.13 -10.31 -18.56
N ALA A 483 -0.42 -10.65 -17.48
CA ALA A 483 -0.80 -10.23 -16.13
C ALA A 483 -0.77 -8.70 -15.97
N ARG A 484 0.22 -8.01 -16.54
CA ARG A 484 0.30 -6.55 -16.55
C ARG A 484 -0.87 -5.93 -17.31
N ALA A 485 -1.26 -6.50 -18.44
CA ALA A 485 -2.40 -6.02 -19.22
C ALA A 485 -3.72 -6.21 -18.47
N LEU A 486 -3.93 -7.35 -17.82
CA LEU A 486 -5.10 -7.55 -16.96
C LEU A 486 -5.15 -6.52 -15.83
N GLY A 487 -4.02 -6.31 -15.14
CA GLY A 487 -3.92 -5.34 -14.06
C GLY A 487 -4.12 -3.89 -14.52
N ALA A 488 -3.60 -3.51 -15.69
CA ALA A 488 -3.84 -2.21 -16.29
C ALA A 488 -5.33 -1.97 -16.63
N GLY A 489 -6.04 -3.04 -17.00
CA GLY A 489 -7.49 -3.01 -17.23
C GLY A 489 -8.35 -3.15 -15.97
N GLY A 490 -7.75 -3.20 -14.78
CA GLY A 490 -8.47 -3.34 -13.50
C GLY A 490 -8.88 -4.77 -13.14
N ASP A 491 -8.55 -5.79 -13.95
CA ASP A 491 -8.76 -7.20 -13.60
C ASP A 491 -7.63 -7.69 -12.67
N PHE A 492 -7.62 -7.18 -11.45
CA PHE A 492 -6.60 -7.53 -10.46
C PHE A 492 -6.69 -9.01 -10.05
N ARG A 493 -7.89 -9.59 -10.01
CA ARG A 493 -8.08 -11.00 -9.66
C ARG A 493 -7.46 -11.90 -10.72
N GLY A 494 -7.72 -11.62 -12.01
CA GLY A 494 -7.10 -12.35 -13.12
C GLY A 494 -5.58 -12.16 -13.17
N ALA A 495 -5.10 -10.93 -12.93
CA ALA A 495 -3.66 -10.64 -12.87
C ALA A 495 -2.97 -11.42 -11.74
N ILE A 496 -3.52 -11.39 -10.52
CA ILE A 496 -3.02 -12.16 -9.36
C ILE A 496 -2.99 -13.66 -9.67
N ALA A 497 -4.07 -14.22 -10.21
CA ALA A 497 -4.14 -15.64 -10.53
C ALA A 497 -3.12 -16.06 -11.61
N ALA A 498 -2.86 -15.20 -12.60
CA ALA A 498 -1.83 -15.44 -13.60
C ALA A 498 -0.42 -15.41 -12.98
N LEU A 499 -0.16 -14.45 -12.09
CA LEU A 499 1.13 -14.29 -11.41
C LEU A 499 1.40 -15.39 -10.39
N GLU A 500 0.39 -15.85 -9.64
CA GLU A 500 0.51 -17.00 -8.72
C GLU A 500 0.94 -18.27 -9.45
N LYS A 501 0.37 -18.53 -10.64
CA LYS A 501 0.81 -19.64 -11.50
C LYS A 501 2.26 -19.47 -11.96
N LEU A 502 2.65 -18.25 -12.33
CA LEU A 502 4.01 -17.95 -12.77
C LEU A 502 5.02 -18.15 -11.63
N VAL A 503 4.78 -17.62 -10.43
CA VAL A 503 5.72 -17.77 -9.29
C VAL A 503 5.73 -19.18 -8.72
N ALA A 504 4.65 -19.97 -8.87
CA ALA A 504 4.66 -21.39 -8.53
C ALA A 504 5.62 -22.19 -9.43
N ARG A 505 5.76 -21.77 -10.69
CA ARG A 505 6.68 -22.37 -11.66
C ARG A 505 8.10 -21.81 -11.55
N ASP A 506 8.25 -20.51 -11.33
CA ASP A 506 9.53 -19.80 -11.25
C ASP A 506 9.54 -18.86 -10.04
N ALA A 507 9.76 -19.42 -8.86
CA ALA A 507 9.76 -18.69 -7.59
C ALA A 507 10.93 -17.70 -7.45
N ASN A 508 11.87 -17.69 -8.39
CA ASN A 508 13.06 -16.84 -8.37
C ASN A 508 12.94 -15.61 -9.30
N ASP A 509 11.81 -15.42 -9.98
CA ASP A 509 11.52 -14.21 -10.77
C ASP A 509 10.98 -13.06 -9.88
N PRO A 510 11.78 -11.98 -9.65
CA PRO A 510 11.44 -10.89 -8.76
C PRO A 510 10.37 -9.99 -9.36
N ARG A 511 10.25 -9.95 -10.69
CA ARG A 511 9.27 -9.13 -11.40
C ARG A 511 7.88 -9.69 -11.18
N ALA A 512 7.75 -11.02 -11.23
CA ALA A 512 6.50 -11.70 -10.94
C ALA A 512 6.06 -11.44 -9.49
N TRP A 513 6.97 -11.54 -8.52
CA TRP A 513 6.67 -11.21 -7.12
C TRP A 513 6.32 -9.73 -6.92
N TYR A 514 7.01 -8.82 -7.61
CA TYR A 514 6.74 -7.38 -7.55
C TYR A 514 5.34 -7.04 -8.08
N GLU A 515 5.00 -7.51 -9.29
CA GLU A 515 3.68 -7.29 -9.88
C GLU A 515 2.58 -7.95 -9.04
N LEU A 516 2.85 -9.14 -8.48
CA LEU A 516 1.91 -9.84 -7.61
C LEU A 516 1.63 -9.01 -6.35
N GLY A 517 2.67 -8.44 -5.73
CA GLY A 517 2.53 -7.52 -4.62
C GLY A 517 1.78 -6.25 -4.99
N LYS A 518 2.14 -5.59 -6.09
CA LYS A 518 1.48 -4.38 -6.61
C LYS A 518 -0.01 -4.59 -6.86
N PHE A 519 -0.38 -5.63 -7.60
CA PHE A 519 -1.79 -5.92 -7.88
C PHE A 519 -2.55 -6.42 -6.65
N SER A 520 -1.87 -7.07 -5.70
CA SER A 520 -2.46 -7.42 -4.41
C SER A 520 -2.81 -6.18 -3.59
N ILE A 521 -1.94 -5.15 -3.54
CA ILE A 521 -2.26 -3.85 -2.91
C ILE A 521 -3.48 -3.22 -3.56
N LEU A 522 -3.53 -3.19 -4.90
CA LEU A 522 -4.64 -2.62 -5.65
C LEU A 522 -5.95 -3.41 -5.46
N ALA A 523 -5.86 -4.73 -5.26
CA ALA A 523 -7.00 -5.59 -4.93
C ALA A 523 -7.42 -5.55 -3.45
N GLY A 524 -6.85 -4.65 -2.63
CA GLY A 524 -7.16 -4.54 -1.20
C GLY A 524 -6.42 -5.53 -0.28
N GLN A 525 -5.52 -6.35 -0.82
CA GLN A 525 -4.73 -7.34 -0.08
C GLN A 525 -3.35 -6.80 0.34
N ALA A 526 -3.33 -5.57 0.88
CA ALA A 526 -2.08 -4.87 1.22
C ALA A 526 -1.22 -5.65 2.23
N GLN A 527 -1.83 -6.29 3.24
CA GLN A 527 -1.10 -7.07 4.25
C GLN A 527 -0.28 -8.20 3.62
N ARG A 528 -0.92 -9.03 2.79
CA ARG A 528 -0.25 -10.14 2.12
C ARG A 528 0.81 -9.64 1.14
N ALA A 529 0.56 -8.51 0.48
CA ALA A 529 1.52 -7.90 -0.41
C ALA A 529 2.81 -7.48 0.32
N VAL A 530 2.70 -6.81 1.48
CA VAL A 530 3.88 -6.37 2.25
C VAL A 530 4.57 -7.52 2.96
N ASP A 531 3.83 -8.45 3.55
CA ASP A 531 4.41 -9.53 4.35
C ASP A 531 5.08 -10.62 3.51
N GLU A 532 4.58 -10.86 2.30
CA GLU A 532 5.02 -12.00 1.48
C GLU A 532 5.62 -11.57 0.14
N TYR A 533 4.83 -10.87 -0.68
CA TYR A 533 5.14 -10.73 -2.11
C TYR A 533 6.24 -9.71 -2.37
N LEU A 534 6.10 -8.50 -1.84
CA LEU A 534 7.06 -7.42 -2.07
C LEU A 534 8.38 -7.65 -1.32
N VAL A 535 8.33 -8.29 -0.14
CA VAL A 535 9.54 -8.70 0.58
C VAL A 535 10.34 -9.73 -0.23
N ARG A 536 9.69 -10.73 -0.85
CA ARG A 536 10.35 -11.67 -1.77
C ARG A 536 10.98 -10.95 -2.97
N ALA A 537 10.23 -10.07 -3.62
CA ALA A 537 10.72 -9.30 -4.75
C ALA A 537 11.97 -8.50 -4.38
N LEU A 538 11.95 -7.80 -3.23
CA LEU A 538 13.05 -6.97 -2.76
C LEU A 538 14.32 -7.79 -2.51
N VAL A 539 14.20 -8.95 -1.86
CA VAL A 539 15.33 -9.87 -1.62
C VAL A 539 15.96 -10.32 -2.92
N LEU A 540 15.13 -10.75 -3.87
CA LEU A 540 15.59 -11.27 -5.15
C LEU A 540 16.26 -10.17 -6.00
N TYR A 541 15.74 -8.95 -5.98
CA TYR A 541 16.36 -7.80 -6.64
C TYR A 541 17.68 -7.39 -5.98
N ASN A 542 17.76 -7.34 -4.65
CA ASN A 542 18.99 -7.00 -3.93
C ASN A 542 20.09 -8.03 -4.18
N ARG A 543 19.76 -9.33 -4.13
CA ARG A 543 20.69 -10.42 -4.47
C ARG A 543 21.20 -10.35 -5.90
N GLY A 544 20.34 -9.91 -6.82
CA GLY A 544 20.71 -9.72 -8.22
C GLY A 544 21.43 -8.39 -8.50
N GLY A 545 21.68 -7.55 -7.51
CA GLY A 545 22.28 -6.21 -7.67
C GLY A 545 21.42 -5.24 -8.48
N HIS A 546 20.10 -5.48 -8.60
CA HIS A 546 19.22 -4.76 -9.50
C HIS A 546 18.52 -3.59 -8.79
N ARG A 547 19.25 -2.47 -8.66
CA ARG A 547 18.84 -1.32 -7.84
C ARG A 547 17.54 -0.65 -8.29
N TYR A 548 17.24 -0.64 -9.60
CA TYR A 548 15.98 -0.08 -10.11
C TYR A 548 14.77 -0.86 -9.57
N GLY A 549 14.77 -2.18 -9.72
CA GLY A 549 13.71 -3.04 -9.20
C GLY A 549 13.58 -3.00 -7.68
N ALA A 550 14.70 -2.88 -6.96
CA ALA A 550 14.69 -2.65 -5.52
C ALA A 550 14.01 -1.31 -5.15
N GLY A 551 14.30 -0.23 -5.88
CA GLY A 551 13.64 1.08 -5.70
C GLY A 551 12.14 1.04 -5.95
N GLU A 552 11.71 0.38 -7.05
CA GLU A 552 10.29 0.18 -7.36
C GLU A 552 9.57 -0.62 -6.27
N THR A 553 10.18 -1.71 -5.82
CA THR A 553 9.62 -2.58 -4.78
C THR A 553 9.54 -1.86 -3.43
N THR A 554 10.57 -1.09 -3.07
CA THR A 554 10.60 -0.32 -1.83
C THR A 554 9.51 0.75 -1.82
N ASN A 555 9.28 1.44 -2.94
CA ASN A 555 8.16 2.38 -3.04
C ASN A 555 6.80 1.68 -2.90
N ALA A 556 6.65 0.50 -3.50
CA ALA A 556 5.42 -0.30 -3.37
C ALA A 556 5.18 -0.79 -1.93
N LEU A 557 6.25 -1.14 -1.19
CA LEU A 557 6.15 -1.43 0.24
C LEU A 557 5.65 -0.21 1.02
N GLY A 558 6.17 0.98 0.72
CA GLY A 558 5.68 2.23 1.31
C GLY A 558 4.19 2.46 1.07
N ILE A 559 3.70 2.19 -0.15
CA ILE A 559 2.26 2.26 -0.46
C ILE A 559 1.47 1.21 0.34
N GLY A 560 1.99 -0.01 0.43
CA GLY A 560 1.36 -1.09 1.19
C GLY A 560 1.22 -0.73 2.67
N TYR A 561 2.29 -0.27 3.31
CA TYR A 561 2.27 0.17 4.70
C TYR A 561 1.36 1.38 4.92
N ALA A 562 1.35 2.36 4.01
CA ALA A 562 0.43 3.49 4.09
C ALA A 562 -1.03 3.03 4.04
N ARG A 563 -1.37 2.07 3.15
CA ARG A 563 -2.73 1.50 3.10
C ARG A 563 -3.12 0.74 4.37
N LEU A 564 -2.15 0.16 5.09
CA LEU A 564 -2.38 -0.50 6.36
C LEU A 564 -2.47 0.48 7.54
N GLY A 565 -2.22 1.78 7.33
CA GLY A 565 -2.16 2.79 8.38
C GLY A 565 -0.82 2.83 9.13
N GLN A 566 0.16 2.05 8.68
CA GLN A 566 1.51 1.99 9.25
C GLN A 566 2.38 3.14 8.73
N SER A 567 2.01 4.37 9.10
CA SER A 567 2.62 5.59 8.55
C SER A 567 4.10 5.76 8.88
N ALA A 568 4.61 5.12 9.95
CA ALA A 568 6.03 5.12 10.29
C ALA A 568 6.84 4.27 9.29
N ASP A 569 6.40 3.03 9.07
CA ASP A 569 7.03 2.12 8.13
C ASP A 569 6.93 2.67 6.70
N ALA A 570 5.78 3.26 6.35
CA ALA A 570 5.60 3.94 5.06
C ALA A 570 6.62 5.08 4.87
N GLU A 571 6.83 5.94 5.88
CA GLU A 571 7.83 7.01 5.84
C GLU A 571 9.23 6.45 5.58
N GLU A 572 9.63 5.40 6.32
CA GLU A 572 10.93 4.75 6.16
C GLU A 572 11.12 4.20 4.74
N GLN A 573 10.14 3.46 4.24
CA GLN A 573 10.21 2.88 2.90
C GLN A 573 10.25 3.97 1.82
N TYR A 574 9.47 5.05 1.95
CA TYR A 574 9.52 6.14 0.97
C TYR A 574 10.87 6.86 0.98
N ARG A 575 11.48 7.12 2.14
CA ARG A 575 12.84 7.69 2.20
C ARG A 575 13.85 6.79 1.49
N LYS A 576 13.82 5.49 1.76
CA LYS A 576 14.69 4.52 1.10
C LYS A 576 14.45 4.46 -0.41
N ALA A 577 13.19 4.52 -0.85
CA ALA A 577 12.85 4.56 -2.27
C ALA A 577 13.38 5.82 -2.96
N VAL A 578 13.29 6.99 -2.30
CA VAL A 578 13.87 8.25 -2.77
C VAL A 578 15.38 8.12 -2.99
N GLU A 579 16.12 7.55 -2.04
CA GLU A 579 17.57 7.33 -2.17
C GLU A 579 17.91 6.39 -3.33
N LEU A 580 17.24 5.24 -3.41
CA LEU A 580 17.47 4.25 -4.46
C LEU A 580 17.16 4.81 -5.84
N ARG A 581 16.00 5.46 -6.01
CA ARG A 581 15.55 6.03 -7.28
C ARG A 581 16.44 7.19 -7.74
N ARG A 582 16.92 8.02 -6.81
CA ARG A 582 17.91 9.07 -7.10
C ARG A 582 19.23 8.46 -7.59
N ALA A 583 19.73 7.44 -6.92
CA ALA A 583 21.01 6.81 -7.28
C ALA A 583 20.99 6.11 -8.65
N VAL A 584 19.84 5.61 -9.10
CA VAL A 584 19.70 4.97 -10.43
C VAL A 584 19.23 5.94 -11.52
N GLY A 585 19.00 7.22 -11.19
CA GLY A 585 18.54 8.22 -12.15
C GLY A 585 17.07 8.06 -12.58
N ASN A 586 16.23 7.36 -11.82
CA ASN A 586 14.79 7.24 -12.09
C ASN A 586 14.08 8.53 -11.64
N ARG A 587 14.09 9.57 -12.49
CA ARG A 587 13.58 10.91 -12.15
C ARG A 587 12.06 10.92 -11.90
N ARG A 588 11.25 10.27 -12.74
CA ARG A 588 9.79 10.19 -12.56
C ARG A 588 9.41 9.40 -11.31
N GLY A 589 10.05 8.25 -11.11
CA GLY A 589 9.87 7.46 -9.89
C GLY A 589 10.27 8.25 -8.64
N LEU A 590 11.38 9.00 -8.71
CA LEU A 590 11.84 9.85 -7.61
C LEU A 590 10.77 10.91 -7.26
N ALA A 591 10.22 11.60 -8.26
CA ALA A 591 9.14 12.58 -8.05
C ALA A 591 7.91 11.93 -7.39
N THR A 592 7.54 10.73 -7.84
CA THR A 592 6.43 9.95 -7.25
C THR A 592 6.70 9.58 -5.78
N SER A 593 7.91 9.10 -5.45
CA SER A 593 8.26 8.76 -4.06
C SER A 593 8.32 10.00 -3.16
N LEU A 594 8.81 11.13 -3.67
CA LEU A 594 8.82 12.39 -2.92
C LEU A 594 7.40 12.85 -2.65
N ARG A 595 6.50 12.81 -3.64
CA ARG A 595 5.09 13.14 -3.44
C ARG A 595 4.45 12.28 -2.34
N ASN A 596 4.62 10.96 -2.41
CA ASN A 596 4.09 10.04 -1.41
C ASN A 596 4.69 10.27 -0.01
N LEU A 597 5.99 10.58 0.07
CA LEU A 597 6.66 10.95 1.32
C LEU A 597 6.07 12.25 1.89
N GLY A 598 5.86 13.26 1.05
CA GLY A 598 5.25 14.53 1.44
C GLY A 598 3.87 14.35 2.05
N ASN A 599 3.02 13.52 1.43
CA ASN A 599 1.69 13.19 1.95
C ASN A 599 1.78 12.52 3.35
N ILE A 600 2.61 11.50 3.51
CA ILE A 600 2.74 10.80 4.81
C ILE A 600 3.35 11.70 5.90
N LEU A 601 4.28 12.59 5.54
CA LEU A 601 4.83 13.57 6.47
C LEU A 601 3.75 14.57 6.91
N SER A 602 2.85 14.98 6.00
CA SER A 602 1.70 15.83 6.31
C SER A 602 0.78 15.18 7.33
N GLN A 603 0.36 13.93 7.08
CA GLN A 603 -0.49 13.16 8.00
C GLN A 603 0.15 12.97 9.39
N ARG A 604 1.48 12.88 9.45
CA ARG A 604 2.25 12.78 10.71
C ARG A 604 2.51 14.14 11.39
N GLY A 605 2.00 15.25 10.83
CA GLY A 605 2.17 16.61 11.37
C GLY A 605 3.55 17.24 11.11
N LYS A 606 4.40 16.63 10.28
CA LYS A 606 5.73 17.15 9.90
C LYS A 606 5.62 18.12 8.72
N PHE A 607 4.83 19.17 8.90
CA PHE A 607 4.33 19.95 7.78
C PHE A 607 5.41 20.73 7.00
N ASP A 608 6.42 21.28 7.67
CA ASP A 608 7.48 22.05 7.00
C ASP A 608 8.38 21.15 6.16
N GLU A 609 8.67 19.95 6.67
CA GLU A 609 9.40 18.93 5.91
C GLU A 609 8.57 18.48 4.70
N ALA A 610 7.27 18.21 4.90
CA ALA A 610 6.34 17.86 3.83
C ALA A 610 6.33 18.92 2.72
N ALA A 611 6.23 20.20 3.06
CA ALA A 611 6.27 21.31 2.11
C ALA A 611 7.58 21.33 1.29
N GLY A 612 8.73 21.12 1.96
CA GLY A 612 10.03 21.05 1.29
C GLY A 612 10.16 19.86 0.33
N ILE A 613 9.60 18.70 0.71
CA ILE A 613 9.61 17.49 -0.12
C ILE A 613 8.66 17.61 -1.31
N LEU A 614 7.45 18.15 -1.13
CA LEU A 614 6.50 18.39 -2.22
C LEU A 614 7.05 19.39 -3.25
N ARG A 615 7.75 20.44 -2.80
CA ARG A 615 8.42 21.39 -3.70
C ARG A 615 9.46 20.69 -4.60
N GLN A 616 10.28 19.82 -4.03
CA GLN A 616 11.24 19.02 -4.81
C GLN A 616 10.56 18.10 -5.82
N ALA A 617 9.41 17.50 -5.45
CA ALA A 617 8.62 16.70 -6.38
C ALA A 617 8.09 17.55 -7.54
N GLY A 618 7.58 18.75 -7.26
CA GLY A 618 7.09 19.70 -8.26
C GLY A 618 8.19 20.13 -9.23
N GLU A 619 9.35 20.55 -8.72
CA GLU A 619 10.53 20.93 -9.54
C GLU A 619 10.94 19.80 -10.50
N LEU A 620 10.87 18.54 -10.04
CA LEU A 620 11.16 17.38 -10.89
C LEU A 620 10.10 17.17 -11.97
N HIS A 621 8.81 17.29 -11.66
CA HIS A 621 7.75 17.15 -12.66
C HIS A 621 7.83 18.27 -13.72
N THR A 622 8.15 19.51 -13.32
CA THR A 622 8.41 20.62 -14.25
C THR A 622 9.59 20.34 -15.16
N ALA A 623 10.71 19.87 -14.61
CA ALA A 623 11.87 19.53 -15.41
C ALA A 623 11.66 18.30 -16.32
N LEU A 624 10.57 17.54 -16.13
CA LEU A 624 10.15 16.42 -16.98
C LEU A 624 9.03 16.81 -17.96
N GLY A 625 8.46 18.01 -17.87
CA GLY A 625 7.27 18.41 -18.64
C GLY A 625 5.99 17.64 -18.25
N ASP A 626 5.96 17.00 -17.07
CA ASP A 626 4.86 16.15 -16.62
C ASP A 626 3.76 16.96 -15.95
N ARG A 627 2.94 17.64 -16.76
CA ARG A 627 1.85 18.51 -16.27
C ARG A 627 0.84 17.79 -15.37
N ALA A 628 0.59 16.51 -15.62
CA ALA A 628 -0.30 15.70 -14.77
C ALA A 628 0.32 15.48 -13.38
N GLY A 629 1.62 15.22 -13.32
CA GLY A 629 2.37 15.11 -12.07
C GLY A 629 2.50 16.43 -11.31
N GLU A 630 2.66 17.56 -12.01
CA GLU A 630 2.64 18.91 -11.41
C GLU A 630 1.30 19.19 -10.71
N ALA A 631 0.18 18.97 -11.41
CA ALA A 631 -1.15 19.14 -10.84
C ALA A 631 -1.40 18.21 -9.66
N ALA A 632 -0.88 16.98 -9.71
CA ALA A 632 -0.94 16.07 -8.57
C ALA A 632 -0.18 16.61 -7.36
N VAL A 633 1.01 17.18 -7.53
CA VAL A 633 1.76 17.81 -6.43
C VAL A 633 1.02 19.04 -5.91
N GLU A 634 0.42 19.85 -6.78
CA GLU A 634 -0.39 21.00 -6.36
C GLU A 634 -1.60 20.57 -5.53
N ASN A 635 -2.29 19.49 -5.89
CA ASN A 635 -3.36 18.92 -5.08
C ASN A 635 -2.84 18.47 -3.70
N GLU A 636 -1.68 17.83 -3.63
CA GLU A 636 -1.06 17.41 -2.35
C GLU A 636 -0.63 18.61 -1.49
N ILE A 637 -0.25 19.74 -2.09
CA ILE A 637 -0.05 21.00 -1.36
C ILE A 637 -1.38 21.50 -0.79
N GLY A 638 -2.48 21.32 -1.52
CA GLY A 638 -3.83 21.59 -1.01
C GLY A 638 -4.17 20.72 0.20
N VAL A 639 -3.91 19.41 0.13
CA VAL A 639 -4.09 18.48 1.27
C VAL A 639 -3.20 18.89 2.45
N LEU A 640 -1.95 19.32 2.20
CA LEU A 640 -1.08 19.83 3.26
C LEU A 640 -1.63 21.10 3.93
N ALA A 641 -2.25 22.00 3.16
CA ALA A 641 -2.90 23.18 3.71
C ALA A 641 -4.17 22.82 4.50
N GLU A 642 -4.95 21.86 4.01
CA GLU A 642 -6.10 21.28 4.71
C GLU A 642 -5.72 20.72 6.07
N GLU A 643 -4.66 19.90 6.12
CA GLU A 643 -4.10 19.30 7.33
C GLU A 643 -3.61 20.33 8.36
N ARG A 644 -3.28 21.54 7.90
CA ARG A 644 -2.94 22.71 8.75
C ARG A 644 -4.15 23.52 9.19
N GLY A 645 -5.34 23.24 8.67
CA GLY A 645 -6.56 24.03 8.88
C GLY A 645 -6.67 25.29 8.01
N ASP A 646 -5.81 25.45 7.00
CA ASP A 646 -5.87 26.56 6.04
C ASP A 646 -6.65 26.14 4.78
N TYR A 647 -7.97 26.02 4.93
CA TYR A 647 -8.87 25.65 3.83
C TYR A 647 -8.93 26.70 2.71
N THR A 648 -8.49 27.94 2.96
CA THR A 648 -8.44 28.97 1.91
C THR A 648 -7.26 28.72 0.98
N ALA A 649 -6.08 28.45 1.53
CA ALA A 649 -4.93 28.02 0.75
C ALA A 649 -5.18 26.67 0.08
N ALA A 650 -5.85 25.73 0.77
CA ALA A 650 -6.24 24.44 0.20
C ALA A 650 -7.11 24.61 -1.05
N LEU A 651 -8.19 25.42 -0.98
CA LEU A 651 -9.06 25.72 -2.11
C LEU A 651 -8.30 26.34 -3.29
N ALA A 652 -7.34 27.24 -3.04
CA ALA A 652 -6.55 27.84 -4.10
C ALA A 652 -5.73 26.77 -4.85
N ALA A 653 -5.04 25.89 -4.12
CA ALA A 653 -4.24 24.82 -4.70
C ALA A 653 -5.10 23.77 -5.43
N PHE A 654 -6.20 23.31 -4.82
CA PHE A 654 -7.09 22.34 -5.48
C PHE A 654 -7.71 22.89 -6.77
N ARG A 655 -8.03 24.19 -6.83
CA ARG A 655 -8.55 24.83 -8.05
C ARG A 655 -7.48 24.93 -9.14
N GLY A 656 -6.22 25.21 -8.78
CA GLY A 656 -5.10 25.18 -9.73
C GLY A 656 -4.88 23.78 -10.31
N ALA A 657 -4.90 22.76 -9.45
CA ALA A 657 -4.81 21.36 -9.87
C ALA A 657 -5.99 20.96 -10.78
N LEU A 658 -7.23 21.30 -10.40
CA LEU A 658 -8.43 21.07 -11.21
C LEU A 658 -8.33 21.71 -12.59
N GLN A 659 -7.90 22.98 -12.65
CA GLN A 659 -7.75 23.71 -13.91
C GLN A 659 -6.74 23.01 -14.83
N THR A 660 -5.61 22.57 -14.28
CA THR A 660 -4.59 21.87 -15.05
C THR A 660 -5.09 20.51 -15.54
N TRP A 661 -5.72 19.70 -14.68
CA TRP A 661 -6.28 18.42 -15.09
C TRP A 661 -7.41 18.54 -16.11
N GLN A 662 -8.24 19.58 -16.04
CA GLN A 662 -9.24 19.89 -17.07
C GLN A 662 -8.61 20.23 -18.42
N GLN A 663 -7.54 21.03 -18.43
CA GLN A 663 -6.83 21.41 -19.67
C GLN A 663 -6.22 20.20 -20.39
N ILE A 664 -5.73 19.21 -19.64
CA ILE A 664 -5.09 18.01 -20.20
C ILE A 664 -6.06 16.80 -20.31
N GLY A 665 -7.30 16.93 -19.82
CA GLY A 665 -8.33 15.89 -19.90
C GLY A 665 -8.12 14.70 -18.94
N GLU A 666 -7.42 14.86 -17.83
CA GLU A 666 -7.14 13.79 -16.86
C GLU A 666 -8.33 13.61 -15.90
N LYS A 667 -9.22 12.66 -16.22
CA LYS A 667 -10.51 12.49 -15.53
C LYS A 667 -10.39 12.07 -14.05
N PRO A 668 -9.53 11.11 -13.66
CA PRO A 668 -9.34 10.75 -12.25
C PRO A 668 -8.97 11.92 -11.33
N GLY A 669 -8.02 12.75 -11.77
CA GLY A 669 -7.56 13.95 -11.08
C GLY A 669 -8.66 15.01 -11.00
N ILE A 670 -9.44 15.21 -12.06
CA ILE A 670 -10.64 16.07 -12.01
C ILE A 670 -11.60 15.58 -10.90
N ALA A 671 -11.91 14.28 -10.86
CA ALA A 671 -12.82 13.73 -9.85
C ALA A 671 -12.28 13.94 -8.43
N GLN A 672 -10.97 13.76 -8.23
CA GLN A 672 -10.29 13.98 -6.96
C GLN A 672 -10.31 15.45 -6.53
N ALA A 673 -9.89 16.38 -7.38
CA ALA A 673 -9.90 17.80 -7.02
C ALA A 673 -11.31 18.31 -6.69
N LEU A 674 -12.33 17.85 -7.42
CA LEU A 674 -13.73 18.18 -7.10
C LEU A 674 -14.14 17.67 -5.71
N ASN A 675 -13.69 16.47 -5.32
CA ASN A 675 -13.93 15.94 -3.98
C ASN A 675 -13.27 16.81 -2.89
N ASP A 676 -12.02 17.16 -3.10
CA ASP A 676 -11.20 17.89 -2.12
C ASP A 676 -11.68 19.36 -1.99
N ILE A 677 -12.07 19.99 -3.11
CA ILE A 677 -12.75 21.30 -3.12
C ILE A 677 -14.08 21.23 -2.34
N GLY A 678 -14.87 20.19 -2.55
CA GLY A 678 -16.13 20.00 -1.83
C GLY A 678 -15.91 19.92 -0.31
N PHE A 679 -14.87 19.21 0.12
CA PHE A 679 -14.50 19.11 1.53
C PHE A 679 -14.04 20.44 2.13
N ALA A 680 -13.17 21.18 1.43
CA ALA A 680 -12.73 22.48 1.91
C ALA A 680 -13.89 23.50 1.99
N HIS A 681 -14.84 23.48 1.04
CA HIS A 681 -16.08 24.27 1.13
C HIS A 681 -16.94 23.86 2.33
N TYR A 682 -17.06 22.56 2.62
CA TYR A 682 -17.79 22.07 3.79
C TYR A 682 -17.19 22.61 5.09
N GLN A 683 -15.86 22.54 5.26
CA GLN A 683 -15.18 23.01 6.47
C GLN A 683 -15.29 24.53 6.65
N LEU A 684 -15.33 25.29 5.55
CA LEU A 684 -15.58 26.74 5.55
C LEU A 684 -17.07 27.11 5.77
N GLY A 685 -17.97 26.13 5.77
CA GLY A 685 -19.41 26.34 5.96
C GLY A 685 -20.18 26.70 4.68
N ALA A 686 -19.55 26.61 3.51
CA ALA A 686 -20.17 26.83 2.21
C ALA A 686 -20.85 25.54 1.71
N TYR A 687 -21.92 25.13 2.40
CA TYR A 687 -22.56 23.83 2.20
C TYR A 687 -23.22 23.64 0.82
N ASP A 688 -23.67 24.69 0.15
CA ASP A 688 -24.25 24.59 -1.19
C ASP A 688 -23.16 24.28 -2.23
N ASP A 689 -22.02 24.97 -2.14
CA ASP A 689 -20.85 24.70 -2.98
C ASP A 689 -20.33 23.28 -2.73
N ALA A 690 -20.20 22.87 -1.46
CA ALA A 690 -19.78 21.52 -1.09
C ALA A 690 -20.66 20.45 -1.75
N GLN A 691 -21.99 20.63 -1.72
CA GLN A 691 -22.92 19.73 -2.39
C GLN A 691 -22.68 19.65 -3.89
N ALA A 692 -22.57 20.81 -4.55
CA ALA A 692 -22.40 20.89 -5.99
C ALA A 692 -21.12 20.20 -6.45
N TYR A 693 -20.01 20.40 -5.74
CA TYR A 693 -18.73 19.78 -6.04
C TYR A 693 -18.72 18.26 -5.75
N TRP A 694 -19.27 17.82 -4.62
CA TRP A 694 -19.36 16.38 -4.32
C TRP A 694 -20.31 15.63 -5.24
N MET A 695 -21.41 16.23 -5.70
CA MET A 695 -22.27 15.62 -6.72
C MET A 695 -21.53 15.45 -8.06
N GLN A 696 -20.76 16.45 -8.49
CA GLN A 696 -19.95 16.36 -9.70
C GLN A 696 -18.84 15.30 -9.56
N SER A 697 -18.17 15.26 -8.41
CA SER A 697 -17.16 14.25 -8.11
C SER A 697 -17.74 12.84 -8.08
N ALA A 698 -18.90 12.63 -7.45
CA ALA A 698 -19.60 11.34 -7.43
C ALA A 698 -19.96 10.88 -8.85
N GLN A 699 -20.46 11.78 -9.69
CA GLN A 699 -20.75 11.48 -11.09
C GLN A 699 -19.48 11.13 -11.87
N ALA A 700 -18.38 11.85 -11.64
CA ALA A 700 -17.10 11.59 -12.28
C ALA A 700 -16.54 10.22 -11.90
N TYR A 701 -16.50 9.88 -10.60
CA TYR A 701 -16.05 8.57 -10.13
C TYR A 701 -16.94 7.43 -10.60
N ALA A 702 -18.26 7.61 -10.61
CA ALA A 702 -19.19 6.62 -11.16
C ALA A 702 -18.93 6.37 -12.66
N GLY A 703 -18.67 7.43 -13.44
CA GLY A 703 -18.30 7.33 -14.85
C GLY A 703 -16.94 6.65 -15.10
N LEU A 704 -16.05 6.66 -14.11
CA LEU A 704 -14.75 5.97 -14.14
C LEU A 704 -14.83 4.52 -13.63
N GLY A 705 -15.93 4.11 -13.00
CA GLY A 705 -16.03 2.84 -12.29
C GLY A 705 -15.14 2.78 -11.03
N ASP A 706 -14.75 3.93 -10.48
CA ASP A 706 -13.94 4.01 -9.27
C ASP A 706 -14.81 3.81 -8.02
N ALA A 707 -14.77 2.58 -7.49
CA ALA A 707 -15.51 2.22 -6.29
C ALA A 707 -15.05 3.01 -5.05
N THR A 708 -13.75 3.31 -4.93
CA THR A 708 -13.20 4.02 -3.77
C THR A 708 -13.68 5.46 -3.75
N GLY A 709 -13.53 6.17 -4.87
CA GLY A 709 -14.02 7.55 -5.01
C GLY A 709 -15.54 7.65 -4.84
N THR A 710 -16.29 6.67 -5.33
CA THR A 710 -17.75 6.60 -5.15
C THR A 710 -18.13 6.45 -3.66
N ILE A 711 -17.45 5.56 -2.93
CA ILE A 711 -17.70 5.36 -1.49
C ILE A 711 -17.39 6.64 -0.70
N ARG A 712 -16.27 7.30 -0.98
CA ARG A 712 -15.84 8.53 -0.30
C ARG A 712 -16.79 9.70 -0.54
N THR A 713 -17.20 9.92 -1.79
CA THR A 713 -18.16 10.98 -2.13
C THR A 713 -19.55 10.72 -1.51
N GLN A 714 -19.98 9.45 -1.42
CA GLN A 714 -21.20 9.08 -0.68
C GLN A 714 -21.10 9.37 0.82
N GLN A 715 -19.93 9.13 1.45
CA GLN A 715 -19.72 9.46 2.86
C GLN A 715 -19.80 10.97 3.09
N ASN A 716 -19.18 11.74 2.21
CA ASN A 716 -19.19 13.20 2.26
C ASN A 716 -20.60 13.77 2.09
N LEU A 717 -21.37 13.27 1.13
CA LEU A 717 -22.78 13.66 0.94
C LEU A 717 -23.66 13.21 2.12
N GLY A 718 -23.36 12.05 2.72
CA GLY A 718 -23.99 11.59 3.97
C GLY A 718 -23.72 12.53 5.14
N LEU A 719 -22.47 12.96 5.33
CA LEU A 719 -22.07 13.94 6.34
C LEU A 719 -22.78 15.29 6.12
N LEU A 720 -22.83 15.77 4.87
CA LEU A 720 -23.59 16.97 4.53
C LEU A 720 -25.08 16.84 4.83
N ALA A 721 -25.66 15.66 4.57
CA ALA A 721 -27.05 15.37 4.89
C ALA A 721 -27.30 15.42 6.41
N ILE A 722 -26.35 14.98 7.25
CA ILE A 722 -26.40 15.19 8.71
C ILE A 722 -26.42 16.69 9.03
N ALA A 723 -25.47 17.45 8.49
CA ALA A 723 -25.39 18.90 8.71
C ALA A 723 -26.70 19.61 8.33
N ARG A 724 -27.35 19.19 7.24
CA ARG A 724 -28.63 19.73 6.75
C ARG A 724 -29.87 19.14 7.43
N GLY A 725 -29.73 18.23 8.39
CA GLY A 725 -30.86 17.58 9.05
C GLY A 725 -31.69 16.68 8.15
N GLN A 726 -31.10 16.10 7.11
CA GLN A 726 -31.72 15.17 6.17
C GLN A 726 -31.47 13.72 6.62
N TRP A 727 -31.97 13.36 7.81
CA TRP A 727 -31.59 12.15 8.54
C TRP A 727 -31.74 10.84 7.74
N ASN A 728 -32.87 10.67 7.05
CA ASN A 728 -33.14 9.45 6.28
C ASN A 728 -32.18 9.31 5.10
N SER A 729 -31.87 10.42 4.43
CA SER A 729 -30.90 10.45 3.32
C SER A 729 -29.50 10.14 3.83
N ALA A 730 -29.09 10.77 4.94
CA ALA A 730 -27.81 10.51 5.59
C ALA A 730 -27.65 9.04 5.94
N ARG A 731 -28.64 8.44 6.62
CA ARG A 731 -28.63 7.02 7.00
C ARG A 731 -28.47 6.12 5.79
N SER A 732 -29.33 6.31 4.77
CA SER A 732 -29.32 5.47 3.57
C SER A 732 -27.97 5.51 2.85
N GLN A 733 -27.36 6.69 2.73
CA GLN A 733 -26.06 6.85 2.06
C GLN A 733 -24.93 6.22 2.88
N LEU A 734 -24.89 6.45 4.19
CA LEU A 734 -23.83 5.96 5.06
C LEU A 734 -23.89 4.43 5.25
N GLU A 735 -25.08 3.84 5.35
CA GLU A 735 -25.24 2.38 5.42
C GLU A 735 -24.87 1.70 4.10
N ALA A 736 -25.24 2.29 2.95
CA ALA A 736 -24.84 1.79 1.63
C ALA A 736 -23.32 1.87 1.42
N SER A 737 -22.71 2.98 1.84
CA SER A 737 -21.26 3.18 1.80
C SER A 737 -20.53 2.19 2.70
N LEU A 738 -20.99 2.02 3.96
CA LEU A 738 -20.44 1.04 4.90
C LEU A 738 -20.49 -0.37 4.33
N LYS A 739 -21.64 -0.79 3.81
CA LYS A 739 -21.82 -2.12 3.20
C LYS A 739 -20.85 -2.35 2.03
N SER A 740 -20.66 -1.33 1.20
CA SER A 740 -19.74 -1.40 0.05
C SER A 740 -18.29 -1.46 0.51
N ALA A 741 -17.90 -0.63 1.48
CA ALA A 741 -16.57 -0.63 2.07
C ALA A 741 -16.24 -1.98 2.74
N GLU A 742 -17.16 -2.55 3.53
CA GLU A 742 -16.99 -3.86 4.15
C GLU A 742 -16.88 -4.99 3.10
N GLY A 743 -17.71 -4.94 2.05
CA GLY A 743 -17.66 -5.90 0.94
C GLY A 743 -16.34 -5.86 0.16
N LEU A 744 -15.71 -4.68 0.07
CA LEU A 744 -14.42 -4.46 -0.56
C LEU A 744 -13.23 -4.52 0.43
N GLN A 745 -13.48 -4.83 1.71
CA GLN A 745 -12.47 -4.89 2.77
C GLN A 745 -11.69 -3.58 2.96
N MET A 746 -12.35 -2.45 2.73
CA MET A 746 -11.81 -1.10 2.87
C MET A 746 -11.97 -0.61 4.31
N LEU A 747 -11.01 -0.96 5.17
CA LEU A 747 -11.10 -0.72 6.62
C LEU A 747 -11.23 0.77 6.99
N GLU A 748 -10.54 1.65 6.29
CA GLU A 748 -10.59 3.10 6.52
C GLU A 748 -11.97 3.65 6.21
N GLU A 749 -12.48 3.38 5.01
CA GLU A 749 -13.80 3.82 4.58
C GLU A 749 -14.92 3.21 5.45
N ALA A 750 -14.75 1.98 5.93
CA ALA A 750 -15.66 1.38 6.89
C ALA A 750 -15.63 2.13 8.25
N ALA A 751 -14.44 2.50 8.74
CA ALA A 751 -14.28 3.27 9.97
C ALA A 751 -14.92 4.66 9.86
N VAL A 752 -14.68 5.37 8.76
CA VAL A 752 -15.27 6.69 8.47
C VAL A 752 -16.80 6.62 8.39
N SER A 753 -17.35 5.61 7.70
CA SER A 753 -18.81 5.42 7.62
C SER A 753 -19.42 5.19 9.01
N ARG A 754 -18.77 4.39 9.86
CA ARG A 754 -19.21 4.16 11.23
C ARG A 754 -19.12 5.41 12.10
N ARG A 755 -18.06 6.20 11.95
CA ARG A 755 -17.91 7.49 12.63
C ARG A 755 -19.04 8.44 12.24
N ASN A 756 -19.36 8.57 10.95
CA ASN A 756 -20.45 9.43 10.49
C ASN A 756 -21.83 8.92 10.92
N LEU A 757 -22.03 7.60 10.98
CA LEU A 757 -23.23 7.02 11.60
C LEU A 757 -23.31 7.36 13.09
N ALA A 758 -22.20 7.33 13.83
CA ALA A 758 -22.20 7.74 15.24
C ALA A 758 -22.63 9.19 15.42
N GLU A 759 -22.17 10.11 14.55
CA GLU A 759 -22.60 11.51 14.54
C GLU A 759 -24.10 11.67 14.21
N LEU A 760 -24.60 10.90 13.23
CA LEU A 760 -26.02 10.88 12.90
C LEU A 760 -26.86 10.42 14.11
N GLU A 761 -26.53 9.28 14.71
CA GLU A 761 -27.26 8.73 15.84
C GLU A 761 -27.24 9.68 17.04
N LEU A 762 -26.09 10.33 17.30
CA LEU A 762 -25.94 11.33 18.36
C LEU A 762 -26.93 12.48 18.15
N HIS A 763 -27.01 13.04 16.94
CA HIS A 763 -27.90 14.17 16.66
C HIS A 763 -29.38 13.81 16.66
N GLN A 764 -29.74 12.56 16.34
CA GLN A 764 -31.10 12.04 16.47
C GLN A 764 -31.50 11.73 17.92
N GLY A 765 -30.53 11.64 18.84
CA GLY A 765 -30.76 11.26 20.24
C GLY A 765 -30.75 9.75 20.48
N HIS A 766 -30.29 8.94 19.52
CA HIS A 766 -30.10 7.50 19.67
C HIS A 766 -28.74 7.20 20.31
N LEU A 767 -28.58 7.58 21.57
CA LEU A 767 -27.28 7.66 22.26
C LEU A 767 -26.58 6.30 22.42
N ASP A 768 -27.32 5.20 22.62
CA ASP A 768 -26.76 3.84 22.65
C ASP A 768 -26.17 3.45 21.29
N ALA A 769 -26.91 3.71 20.21
CA ALA A 769 -26.44 3.46 18.85
C ALA A 769 -25.23 4.34 18.48
N ALA A 770 -25.22 5.60 18.92
CA ALA A 770 -24.09 6.51 18.74
C ALA A 770 -22.82 5.97 19.39
N ILE A 771 -22.89 5.54 20.66
CA ILE A 771 -21.77 4.93 21.39
C ILE A 771 -21.32 3.65 20.69
N ALA A 772 -22.26 2.78 20.29
CA ALA A 772 -21.95 1.52 19.63
C ALA A 772 -21.21 1.73 18.29
N GLN A 773 -21.64 2.69 17.47
CA GLN A 773 -20.95 3.01 16.22
C GLN A 773 -19.58 3.66 16.45
N ALA A 774 -19.48 4.58 17.42
CA ALA A 774 -18.23 5.21 17.82
C ALA A 774 -17.19 4.17 18.27
N LEU A 775 -17.57 3.20 19.09
CA LEU A 775 -16.68 2.13 19.56
C LEU A 775 -16.21 1.22 18.42
N LYS A 776 -17.11 0.89 17.48
CA LYS A 776 -16.73 0.11 16.28
C LYS A 776 -15.77 0.89 15.38
N ALA A 777 -15.98 2.18 15.19
CA ALA A 777 -15.06 3.05 14.47
C ALA A 777 -13.69 3.12 15.17
N GLN A 778 -13.65 3.35 16.48
CA GLN A 778 -12.41 3.37 17.27
C GLN A 778 -11.63 2.05 17.17
N ALA A 779 -12.31 0.91 17.16
CA ALA A 779 -11.65 -0.39 16.99
C ALA A 779 -10.94 -0.48 15.63
N LEU A 780 -11.62 -0.10 14.55
CA LEU A 780 -11.03 -0.08 13.20
C LEU A 780 -9.86 0.90 13.10
N PHE A 781 -9.98 2.12 13.67
CA PHE A 781 -8.88 3.08 13.67
C PHE A 781 -7.69 2.61 14.52
N ARG A 782 -7.93 1.86 15.61
CA ARG A 782 -6.87 1.25 16.41
C ARG A 782 -6.13 0.17 15.64
N ASP A 783 -6.85 -0.67 14.90
CA ASP A 783 -6.25 -1.70 14.04
C ASP A 783 -5.40 -1.10 12.91
N ARG A 784 -5.67 0.16 12.55
CA ARG A 784 -4.89 0.95 11.57
C ARG A 784 -3.80 1.82 12.19
N GLU A 785 -3.60 1.77 13.51
CA GLU A 785 -2.69 2.68 14.22
C GLU A 785 -2.98 4.18 13.92
N ASP A 786 -4.25 4.53 13.70
CA ASP A 786 -4.69 5.90 13.43
C ASP A 786 -5.18 6.57 14.72
N PRO A 787 -4.33 7.35 15.42
CA PRO A 787 -4.74 8.06 16.63
C PRO A 787 -5.76 9.18 16.33
N ARG A 788 -5.76 9.76 15.13
CA ARG A 788 -6.66 10.86 14.79
C ARG A 788 -8.08 10.35 14.63
N GLY A 789 -8.28 9.27 13.89
CA GLY A 789 -9.57 8.61 13.78
C GLY A 789 -10.08 8.09 15.14
N GLN A 790 -9.19 7.57 15.99
CA GLN A 790 -9.53 7.18 17.36
C GLN A 790 -10.00 8.38 18.20
N ALA A 791 -9.31 9.51 18.12
CA ALA A 791 -9.71 10.73 18.82
C ALA A 791 -11.08 11.22 18.35
N ASP A 792 -11.31 11.28 17.04
CA ASP A 792 -12.57 11.76 16.46
C ASP A 792 -13.78 10.91 16.87
N ALA A 793 -13.71 9.60 16.67
CA ALA A 793 -14.78 8.68 17.09
C ALA A 793 -14.93 8.66 18.63
N GLY A 794 -13.83 8.80 19.36
CA GLY A 794 -13.83 8.94 20.82
C GLY A 794 -14.55 10.19 21.32
N LEU A 795 -14.37 11.33 20.67
CA LEU A 795 -15.03 12.57 21.05
C LEU A 795 -16.54 12.52 20.82
N LEU A 796 -17.01 11.78 19.80
CA LEU A 796 -18.46 11.50 19.63
C LEU A 796 -19.02 10.65 20.78
N GLN A 797 -18.28 9.66 21.25
CA GLN A 797 -18.66 8.88 22.45
C GLN A 797 -18.76 9.78 23.69
N VAL A 798 -17.78 10.67 23.90
CA VAL A 798 -17.82 11.63 25.03
C VAL A 798 -19.03 12.55 24.93
N GLN A 799 -19.38 13.03 23.73
CA GLN A 799 -20.58 13.84 23.50
C GLN A 799 -21.87 13.08 23.84
N ALA A 800 -21.98 11.82 23.43
CA ALA A 800 -23.13 10.98 23.78
C ALA A 800 -23.25 10.76 25.29
N LEU A 801 -22.14 10.51 25.99
CA LEU A 801 -22.11 10.38 27.45
C LEU A 801 -22.54 11.68 28.15
N LEU A 802 -22.08 12.84 27.67
CA LEU A 802 -22.50 14.14 28.20
C LEU A 802 -23.98 14.43 27.93
N ALA A 803 -24.53 13.97 26.81
CA ALA A 803 -25.95 14.10 26.52
C ALA A 803 -26.83 13.29 27.51
N MET A 804 -26.29 12.20 28.09
CA MET A 804 -26.95 11.40 29.14
C MET A 804 -26.65 11.88 30.57
N HIS A 805 -25.86 12.95 30.76
CA HIS A 805 -25.35 13.35 32.07
C HIS A 805 -24.43 12.31 32.77
N ALA A 806 -23.85 11.37 32.02
CA ALA A 806 -22.87 10.40 32.50
C ALA A 806 -21.46 11.02 32.61
N ASP A 807 -21.34 12.12 33.38
CA ASP A 807 -20.16 13.00 33.40
C ASP A 807 -18.87 12.27 33.83
N ALA A 808 -18.97 11.33 34.79
CA ALA A 808 -17.83 10.54 35.25
C ALA A 808 -17.27 9.61 34.15
N GLN A 809 -18.16 8.96 33.40
CA GLN A 809 -17.77 8.11 32.27
C GLN A 809 -17.19 8.96 31.14
N ALA A 810 -17.81 10.10 30.83
CA ALA A 810 -17.30 11.04 29.83
C ALA A 810 -15.87 11.50 30.16
N GLN A 811 -15.60 11.84 31.43
CA GLN A 811 -14.27 12.23 31.88
C GLN A 811 -13.26 11.07 31.80
N GLN A 812 -13.67 9.84 32.11
CA GLN A 812 -12.83 8.66 31.99
C GLN A 812 -12.43 8.38 30.53
N VAL A 813 -13.40 8.43 29.60
CA VAL A 813 -13.14 8.24 28.16
C VAL A 813 -12.23 9.35 27.64
N LEU A 814 -12.50 10.60 27.98
CA LEU A 814 -11.67 11.73 27.54
C LEU A 814 -10.23 11.65 28.06
N LYS A 815 -10.03 11.15 29.29
CA LYS A 815 -8.70 10.86 29.85
C LYS A 815 -8.00 9.72 29.09
N ALA A 816 -8.72 8.66 28.73
CA ALA A 816 -8.18 7.55 27.95
C ALA A 816 -7.78 7.96 26.53
N LEU A 817 -8.47 8.95 25.95
CA LEU A 817 -8.18 9.51 24.63
C LEU A 817 -6.99 10.51 24.62
N ALA A 818 -6.43 10.89 25.77
CA ALA A 818 -5.40 11.92 25.83
C ALA A 818 -4.20 11.67 24.90
N PRO A 819 -3.64 10.44 24.77
CA PRO A 819 -2.54 10.18 23.82
C PRO A 819 -2.96 10.37 22.35
N ALA A 820 -4.19 9.97 22.01
CA ALA A 820 -4.73 10.14 20.66
C ALA A 820 -4.96 11.63 20.34
N ILE A 821 -5.45 12.40 21.31
CA ILE A 821 -5.70 13.84 21.20
C ILE A 821 -4.40 14.65 21.05
N GLU A 822 -3.28 14.17 21.58
CA GLU A 822 -1.97 14.83 21.43
C GLU A 822 -1.53 14.91 19.95
N HIS A 823 -1.87 13.90 19.15
CA HIS A 823 -1.57 13.83 17.72
C HIS A 823 -2.71 14.28 16.80
N ALA A 824 -3.79 14.77 17.41
CA ALA A 824 -5.02 15.15 16.73
C ALA A 824 -4.93 16.51 16.01
N SER A 825 -5.84 16.72 15.07
CA SER A 825 -5.96 18.00 14.35
C SER A 825 -6.30 19.15 15.32
N ALA A 826 -6.12 20.39 14.88
CA ALA A 826 -6.56 21.55 15.66
C ALA A 826 -8.07 21.51 15.92
N GLU A 827 -8.86 21.02 14.97
CA GLU A 827 -10.31 20.83 15.13
C GLU A 827 -10.63 19.87 16.29
N GLN A 828 -10.08 18.66 16.24
CA GLN A 828 -10.32 17.61 17.25
C GLN A 828 -9.85 18.06 18.65
N ARG A 829 -8.71 18.75 18.75
CA ARG A 829 -8.25 19.36 20.00
C ARG A 829 -9.18 20.47 20.51
N GLY A 830 -9.77 21.25 19.59
CA GLY A 830 -10.78 22.24 19.91
C GLY A 830 -12.07 21.61 20.46
N ILE A 831 -12.55 20.54 19.83
CA ILE A 831 -13.70 19.75 20.32
C ILE A 831 -13.39 19.18 21.71
N ALA A 832 -12.24 18.52 21.89
CA ALA A 832 -11.83 17.99 23.19
C ALA A 832 -11.81 19.06 24.28
N ALA A 833 -11.22 20.23 24.01
CA ALA A 833 -11.18 21.35 24.95
C ALA A 833 -12.59 21.90 25.27
N LEU A 834 -13.51 21.86 24.30
CA LEU A 834 -14.91 22.25 24.52
C LEU A 834 -15.65 21.27 25.44
N LEU A 835 -15.46 19.95 25.24
CA LEU A 835 -16.05 18.93 26.11
C LEU A 835 -15.46 18.99 27.53
N GLN A 836 -14.16 19.29 27.67
CA GLN A 836 -13.54 19.58 28.97
C GLN A 836 -14.19 20.79 29.65
N ALA A 837 -14.49 21.85 28.90
CA ALA A 837 -15.15 23.02 29.46
C ALA A 837 -16.56 22.71 29.96
N GLN A 838 -17.31 21.88 29.23
CA GLN A 838 -18.66 21.44 29.63
C GLN A 838 -18.60 20.61 30.93
N LEU A 839 -17.68 19.66 31.02
CA LEU A 839 -17.46 18.87 32.24
C LEU A 839 -17.10 19.74 33.44
N ALA A 840 -16.13 20.65 33.28
CA ALA A 840 -15.73 21.57 34.35
C ALA A 840 -16.88 22.48 34.79
N GLN A 841 -17.70 22.96 33.85
CA GLN A 841 -18.88 23.76 34.15
C GLN A 841 -19.92 22.97 34.96
N ARG A 842 -20.19 21.71 34.59
CA ARG A 842 -21.11 20.84 35.33
C ARG A 842 -20.60 20.47 36.72
N ALA A 843 -19.28 20.38 36.88
CA ALA A 843 -18.62 20.18 38.17
C ALA A 843 -18.57 21.44 39.06
N GLY A 844 -19.00 22.62 38.55
CA GLY A 844 -18.93 23.89 39.27
C GLY A 844 -17.55 24.54 39.29
N ASP A 845 -16.58 24.03 38.53
CA ASP A 845 -15.22 24.58 38.41
C ASP A 845 -15.17 25.66 37.32
N ALA A 846 -15.60 26.87 37.67
CA ALA A 846 -15.64 28.01 36.76
C ALA A 846 -14.25 28.40 36.21
N PRO A 847 -13.16 28.41 37.00
CA PRO A 847 -11.81 28.66 36.48
C PRO A 847 -11.38 27.62 35.43
N ALA A 848 -11.55 26.33 35.69
CA ALA A 848 -11.18 25.29 34.72
C ALA A 848 -12.04 25.37 33.45
N ALA A 849 -13.34 25.64 33.59
CA ALA A 849 -14.24 25.84 32.46
C ALA A 849 -13.85 27.05 31.59
N ALA A 850 -13.44 28.16 32.21
CA ALA A 850 -12.94 29.34 31.51
C ALA A 850 -11.63 29.05 30.77
N ALA A 851 -10.67 28.39 31.42
CA ALA A 851 -9.40 28.01 30.81
C ALA A 851 -9.58 27.06 29.61
N ALA A 852 -10.44 26.05 29.76
CA ALA A 852 -10.75 25.10 28.69
C ALA A 852 -11.46 25.78 27.50
N ARG A 853 -12.39 26.72 27.73
CA ARG A 853 -12.99 27.53 26.65
C ARG A 853 -11.98 28.38 25.90
N THR A 854 -11.02 28.99 26.60
CA THR A 854 -9.95 29.76 25.95
C THR A 854 -9.12 28.88 25.02
N ARG A 855 -8.75 27.67 25.46
CA ARG A 855 -8.07 26.69 24.60
C ARG A 855 -8.93 26.28 23.41
N ALA A 856 -10.21 25.98 23.63
CA ALA A 856 -11.14 25.64 22.55
C ALA A 856 -11.24 26.75 21.49
N ARG A 857 -11.27 28.03 21.90
CA ARG A 857 -11.27 29.19 20.97
C ARG A 857 -10.00 29.28 20.15
N GLN A 858 -8.84 29.07 20.77
CA GLN A 858 -7.56 29.08 20.08
C GLN A 858 -7.50 27.99 19.01
N PHE A 859 -7.86 26.76 19.39
CA PHE A 859 -7.88 25.62 18.48
C PHE A 859 -8.92 25.77 17.37
N ALA A 860 -10.13 26.24 17.68
CA ALA A 860 -11.16 26.48 16.68
C ALA A 860 -10.75 27.52 15.63
N ARG A 861 -10.07 28.60 16.04
CA ARG A 861 -9.52 29.59 15.11
C ARG A 861 -8.41 28.98 14.25
N GLY A 862 -7.48 28.26 14.86
CA GLY A 862 -6.38 27.60 14.15
C GLY A 862 -6.84 26.47 13.22
N SER A 863 -8.01 25.88 13.47
CA SER A 863 -8.56 24.81 12.64
C SER A 863 -9.15 25.29 11.31
N GLY A 864 -9.53 26.57 11.20
CA GLY A 864 -10.28 27.08 10.05
C GLY A 864 -11.73 26.58 9.92
N VAL A 865 -12.20 25.68 10.79
CA VAL A 865 -13.52 25.04 10.69
C VAL A 865 -14.62 25.96 11.22
N ARG A 866 -15.51 26.41 10.32
CA ARG A 866 -16.54 27.40 10.64
C ARG A 866 -17.56 26.89 11.65
N GLN A 867 -17.96 25.63 11.53
CA GLN A 867 -18.92 24.97 12.43
C GLN A 867 -18.38 24.95 13.87
N LEU A 868 -17.12 24.57 14.07
CA LEU A 868 -16.48 24.53 15.39
C LEU A 868 -16.31 25.93 15.99
N GLN A 869 -15.93 26.93 15.19
CA GLN A 869 -15.81 28.32 15.64
C GLN A 869 -17.13 28.84 16.21
N LEU A 870 -18.25 28.55 15.53
CA LEU A 870 -19.57 28.93 16.01
C LEU A 870 -19.99 28.12 17.23
N TRP A 871 -19.71 26.82 17.25
CA TRP A 871 -20.00 25.97 18.41
C TRP A 871 -19.28 26.46 19.67
N VAL A 872 -18.00 26.81 19.57
CA VAL A 872 -17.25 27.39 20.69
C VAL A 872 -17.82 28.75 21.10
N ALA A 873 -18.18 29.61 20.14
CA ALA A 873 -18.77 30.92 20.44
C ALA A 873 -20.09 30.82 21.22
N MET A 874 -20.91 29.80 20.94
CA MET A 874 -22.17 29.55 21.64
C MET A 874 -22.00 29.17 23.12
N THR A 875 -20.83 28.66 23.51
CA THR A 875 -20.56 28.26 24.91
C THR A 875 -20.13 29.41 25.82
N ASP A 876 -20.06 30.63 25.29
CA ASP A 876 -19.88 31.83 26.11
C ASP A 876 -21.16 32.10 26.93
N PRO A 877 -21.09 32.21 28.27
CA PRO A 877 -22.26 32.42 29.12
C PRO A 877 -23.07 33.68 28.78
N ALA A 878 -22.41 34.70 28.21
CA ALA A 878 -23.06 35.96 27.84
C ALA A 878 -23.74 35.89 26.44
N ALA A 879 -23.42 34.89 25.62
CA ALA A 879 -23.90 34.82 24.24
C ALA A 879 -25.44 34.69 24.13
N PRO A 880 -26.12 33.79 24.86
CA PRO A 880 -27.58 33.65 24.74
C PRO A 880 -28.38 34.85 25.27
N ALA A 881 -27.81 35.65 26.18
CA ALA A 881 -28.48 36.81 26.79
C ALA A 881 -28.60 38.00 25.82
N THR A 882 -27.74 38.07 24.81
CA THR A 882 -27.66 39.17 23.81
C THR A 882 -28.45 38.88 22.53
N ALA A 883 -29.60 38.19 22.68
CA ALA A 883 -30.40 37.40 21.71
C ALA A 883 -30.90 38.04 20.38
N SER A 884 -30.15 38.95 19.76
CA SER A 884 -30.42 39.52 18.44
C SER A 884 -29.15 40.00 17.71
N GLY A 885 -27.99 39.41 18.06
CA GLY A 885 -26.68 39.82 17.56
C GLY A 885 -26.14 39.05 16.33
N PRO A 886 -24.90 39.33 15.90
CA PRO A 886 -24.23 38.69 14.77
C PRO A 886 -24.18 37.15 14.84
N LEU A 887 -24.03 36.57 16.04
CA LEU A 887 -23.91 35.11 16.22
C LEU A 887 -25.18 34.35 15.78
N ASP A 888 -26.37 34.90 16.03
CA ASP A 888 -27.64 34.28 15.59
C ASP A 888 -27.73 34.22 14.06
N ARG A 889 -27.34 35.32 13.39
CA ARG A 889 -27.29 35.40 11.94
C ARG A 889 -26.27 34.43 11.38
N ASP A 890 -25.09 34.32 11.99
CA ASP A 890 -24.01 33.45 11.54
C ASP A 890 -24.39 31.96 11.65
N ILE A 891 -25.03 31.56 12.75
CA ILE A 891 -25.51 30.18 12.95
C ILE A 891 -26.66 29.86 11.99
N ALA A 892 -27.56 30.83 11.76
CA ALA A 892 -28.63 30.69 10.77
C ALA A 892 -28.05 30.54 9.35
N ALA A 893 -27.09 31.38 8.98
CA ALA A 893 -26.45 31.40 7.67
C ALA A 893 -25.62 30.15 7.37
N LEU A 894 -24.99 29.53 8.38
CA LEU A 894 -24.28 28.27 8.20
C LEU A 894 -25.22 27.13 7.72
N GLY A 895 -26.50 27.15 8.12
CA GLY A 895 -27.45 26.10 7.74
C GLY A 895 -27.23 24.74 8.43
N HIS A 896 -26.37 24.67 9.46
CA HIS A 896 -26.10 23.45 10.22
C HIS A 896 -27.20 23.17 11.25
N VAL A 897 -28.15 22.29 10.91
CA VAL A 897 -29.38 22.03 11.69
C VAL A 897 -29.11 21.58 13.13
N PRO A 898 -28.21 20.62 13.42
CA PRO A 898 -27.89 20.28 14.81
C PRO A 898 -27.42 21.48 15.65
N LEU A 899 -26.62 22.36 15.05
CA LEU A 899 -26.05 23.53 15.73
C LEU A 899 -27.13 24.59 15.97
N GLN A 900 -28.02 24.79 14.99
CA GLN A 900 -29.17 25.69 15.11
C GLN A 900 -30.13 25.24 16.21
N LEU A 901 -30.45 23.95 16.29
CA LEU A 901 -31.31 23.40 17.34
C LEU A 901 -30.67 23.59 18.73
N GLN A 902 -29.39 23.28 18.87
CA GLN A 902 -28.64 23.52 20.11
C GLN A 902 -28.67 25.00 20.53
N TRP A 903 -28.46 25.91 19.58
CA TRP A 903 -28.48 27.35 19.81
C TRP A 903 -29.87 27.86 20.23
N LEU A 904 -30.92 27.43 19.51
CA LEU A 904 -32.30 27.81 19.81
C LEU A 904 -32.71 27.31 21.20
N GLN A 905 -32.32 26.09 21.59
CA GLN A 905 -32.54 25.60 22.95
C GLN A 905 -31.88 26.52 23.99
N ALA A 906 -30.59 26.82 23.85
CA ALA A 906 -29.86 27.66 24.80
C ALA A 906 -30.45 29.08 24.92
N ARG A 907 -30.90 29.65 23.80
CA ARG A 907 -31.63 30.91 23.78
C ARG A 907 -32.96 30.83 24.52
N MET A 908 -33.77 29.81 24.23
CA MET A 908 -35.07 29.61 24.89
C MET A 908 -34.90 29.43 26.40
N GLU A 909 -33.87 28.72 26.86
CA GLU A 909 -33.57 28.59 28.30
C GLU A 909 -33.29 29.94 28.95
N THR A 910 -32.54 30.81 28.26
CA THR A 910 -32.17 32.13 28.78
C THR A 910 -33.37 33.08 28.75
N THR A 911 -34.12 33.13 27.66
CA THR A 911 -35.29 34.01 27.51
C THR A 911 -36.45 33.60 28.42
N ALA A 912 -36.64 32.30 28.64
CA ALA A 912 -37.63 31.77 29.59
C ALA A 912 -37.32 32.22 31.02
N ARG A 913 -36.05 32.17 31.46
CA ARG A 913 -35.64 32.68 32.79
C ARG A 913 -35.90 34.18 32.96
N SER A 914 -35.80 34.96 31.87
CA SER A 914 -36.09 36.39 31.88
C SER A 914 -37.58 36.73 31.69
N GLY A 915 -38.49 35.74 31.63
CA GLY A 915 -39.93 35.97 31.50
C GLY A 915 -40.41 36.49 30.14
N ARG A 916 -39.59 36.40 29.08
CA ARG A 916 -39.91 36.93 27.74
C ARG A 916 -40.64 35.90 26.87
N ALA A 917 -41.93 35.69 27.14
CA ALA A 917 -42.75 34.67 26.47
C ALA A 917 -42.81 34.80 24.94
N ASP A 918 -42.82 36.03 24.40
CA ASP A 918 -42.87 36.27 22.95
C ASP A 918 -41.61 35.76 22.23
N ALA A 919 -40.44 36.03 22.82
CA ALA A 919 -39.16 35.57 22.30
C ALA A 919 -39.05 34.04 22.32
N VAL A 920 -39.56 33.38 23.38
CA VAL A 920 -39.65 31.92 23.46
C VAL A 920 -40.54 31.38 22.33
N ARG A 921 -41.68 32.01 22.04
CA ARG A 921 -42.57 31.60 20.93
C ARG A 921 -41.92 31.79 19.56
N ASP A 922 -41.18 32.88 19.35
CA ASP A 922 -40.45 33.12 18.10
C ASP A 922 -39.38 32.06 17.85
N ASP A 923 -38.53 31.79 18.85
CA ASP A 923 -37.46 30.79 18.74
C ASP A 923 -38.04 29.37 18.61
N TYR A 924 -39.14 29.07 19.32
CA TYR A 924 -39.85 27.81 19.17
C TYR A 924 -40.41 27.61 17.77
N ARG A 925 -40.97 28.66 17.13
CA ARG A 925 -41.46 28.59 15.74
C ARG A 925 -40.32 28.21 14.77
N LYS A 926 -39.14 28.80 14.95
CA LYS A 926 -37.94 28.45 14.17
C LYS A 926 -37.52 27.00 14.41
N ALA A 927 -37.44 26.59 15.69
CA ALA A 927 -37.05 25.24 16.06
C ALA A 927 -38.04 24.18 15.52
N LEU A 928 -39.34 24.44 15.59
CA LEU A 928 -40.38 23.53 15.10
C LEU A 928 -40.24 23.25 13.60
N ALA A 929 -39.83 24.25 12.79
CA ALA A 929 -39.58 24.05 11.37
C ALA A 929 -38.41 23.08 11.11
N LEU A 930 -37.41 23.07 11.99
CA LEU A 930 -36.27 22.15 11.93
C LEU A 930 -36.62 20.76 12.49
N LEU A 931 -37.36 20.70 13.60
CA LEU A 931 -37.78 19.44 14.24
C LEU A 931 -38.76 18.61 13.41
N ARG A 932 -39.47 19.21 12.44
CA ARG A 932 -40.29 18.45 11.47
C ARG A 932 -39.47 17.48 10.61
N ARG A 933 -38.14 17.62 10.57
CA ARG A 933 -37.24 16.76 9.78
C ARG A 933 -37.01 15.38 10.42
N GLY A 934 -37.37 15.18 11.69
CA GLY A 934 -37.30 13.90 12.39
C GLY A 934 -36.88 14.06 13.84
N ASP A 935 -36.53 12.94 14.48
CA ASP A 935 -36.08 12.94 15.87
C ASP A 935 -34.79 13.75 16.07
N SER A 936 -34.65 14.37 17.23
CA SER A 936 -33.48 15.15 17.60
C SER A 936 -33.23 15.11 19.11
N LEU A 937 -31.95 15.08 19.47
CA LEU A 937 -31.48 15.17 20.85
C LEU A 937 -32.07 16.38 21.61
N TYR A 938 -32.28 17.51 20.93
CA TYR A 938 -32.71 18.76 21.57
C TYR A 938 -34.25 18.93 21.62
N ALA A 939 -35.01 18.04 20.96
CA ALA A 939 -36.44 18.21 20.74
C ALA A 939 -37.24 18.32 22.04
N TRP A 940 -37.01 17.41 22.99
CA TRP A 940 -37.73 17.38 24.27
C TRP A 940 -37.62 18.70 25.01
N ARG A 941 -36.39 19.22 25.13
CA ARG A 941 -36.11 20.43 25.91
C ARG A 941 -36.72 21.65 25.26
N ILE A 942 -36.65 21.74 23.93
CA ILE A 942 -37.27 22.82 23.16
C ILE A 942 -38.80 22.82 23.35
N HIS A 943 -39.45 21.65 23.23
CA HIS A 943 -40.90 21.54 23.45
C HIS A 943 -41.30 21.87 24.90
N GLU A 944 -40.50 21.43 25.88
CA GLU A 944 -40.75 21.66 27.30
C GLU A 944 -40.66 23.16 27.65
N LEU A 945 -39.63 23.87 27.17
CA LEU A 945 -39.49 25.32 27.35
C LEU A 945 -40.63 26.11 26.70
N ALA A 946 -41.18 25.62 25.59
CA ALA A 946 -42.32 26.25 24.92
C ALA A 946 -43.66 25.99 25.62
N SER A 947 -43.77 24.97 26.48
CA SER A 947 -45.04 24.53 27.08
C SER A 947 -45.80 25.66 27.80
N ALA A 948 -45.07 26.52 28.52
CA ALA A 948 -45.65 27.66 29.25
C ALA A 948 -46.21 28.78 28.36
N THR A 949 -45.87 28.79 27.06
CA THR A 949 -46.25 29.84 26.11
C THR A 949 -47.11 29.32 24.95
N CYS A 950 -47.39 28.01 24.94
CA CYS A 950 -48.10 27.33 23.85
C CYS A 950 -49.61 27.59 23.94
N THR A 951 -50.18 28.24 22.92
CA THR A 951 -51.62 28.52 22.85
C THR A 951 -52.30 27.80 21.69
N GLY A 952 -53.59 27.49 21.84
CA GLY A 952 -54.47 26.95 20.81
C GLY A 952 -54.85 28.01 19.77
N SER A 953 -55.56 27.60 18.72
CA SER A 953 -56.11 28.52 17.71
C SER A 953 -57.12 29.52 18.27
N ASP A 954 -57.64 29.25 19.47
CA ASP A 954 -58.54 30.09 20.26
C ASP A 954 -57.80 31.00 21.27
N GLY A 955 -56.47 31.00 21.28
CA GLY A 955 -55.65 31.81 22.17
C GLY A 955 -55.50 31.26 23.60
N LYS A 956 -56.11 30.11 23.93
CA LYS A 956 -56.03 29.51 25.27
C LYS A 956 -54.78 28.63 25.43
N PRO A 957 -54.27 28.39 26.65
CA PRO A 957 -53.17 27.44 26.87
C PRO A 957 -53.46 26.06 26.27
N SER A 958 -52.50 25.52 25.52
CA SER A 958 -52.65 24.26 24.80
C SER A 958 -51.71 23.19 25.35
N PRO A 959 -52.19 21.96 25.62
CA PRO A 959 -51.34 20.87 26.11
C PRO A 959 -50.37 20.36 25.03
N ARG A 960 -50.58 20.70 23.75
CA ARG A 960 -49.84 20.16 22.60
C ARG A 960 -48.32 20.21 22.75
N CYS A 961 -47.77 21.31 23.26
CA CYS A 961 -46.31 21.42 23.46
C CYS A 961 -45.83 20.52 24.60
N GLY A 962 -46.62 20.38 25.68
CA GLY A 962 -46.31 19.45 26.76
C GLY A 962 -46.37 17.99 26.32
N ASP A 963 -47.38 17.62 25.52
CA ASP A 963 -47.50 16.27 24.95
C ASP A 963 -46.34 15.96 23.99
N ALA A 964 -45.97 16.93 23.14
CA ALA A 964 -44.81 16.82 22.26
C ALA A 964 -43.50 16.68 23.03
N ALA A 965 -43.34 17.39 24.15
CA ALA A 965 -42.19 17.26 25.03
C ALA A 965 -42.11 15.85 25.62
N GLN A 966 -43.21 15.32 26.16
CA GLN A 966 -43.26 13.96 26.72
C GLN A 966 -42.95 12.89 25.67
N LEU A 967 -43.52 13.03 24.47
CA LEU A 967 -43.23 12.11 23.36
C LEU A 967 -41.74 12.15 22.98
N ALA A 968 -41.17 13.34 22.80
CA ALA A 968 -39.75 13.49 22.48
C ALA A 968 -38.83 12.96 23.59
N LEU A 969 -39.20 13.15 24.86
CA LEU A 969 -38.46 12.59 26.01
C LEU A 969 -38.53 11.07 26.03
N SER A 970 -39.69 10.48 25.75
CA SER A 970 -39.85 9.03 25.69
C SER A 970 -38.99 8.40 24.58
N ARG A 971 -38.88 9.06 23.42
CA ARG A 971 -38.00 8.63 22.33
C ARG A 971 -36.52 8.74 22.71
N LEU A 972 -36.13 9.86 23.32
CA LEU A 972 -34.76 10.06 23.81
C LEU A 972 -34.37 8.99 24.84
N ARG A 973 -35.25 8.70 25.80
CA ARG A 973 -35.04 7.62 26.80
C ARG A 973 -34.94 6.24 26.16
N ALA A 974 -35.76 5.95 25.15
CA ALA A 974 -35.71 4.69 24.41
C ALA A 974 -34.38 4.52 23.64
N GLY A 975 -33.71 5.63 23.30
CA GLY A 975 -32.41 5.65 22.66
C GLY A 975 -31.21 5.56 23.61
N MET A 976 -31.41 5.46 24.94
CA MET A 976 -30.34 5.40 25.93
C MET A 976 -30.04 3.95 26.39
N PRO A 977 -28.78 3.61 26.69
CA PRO A 977 -28.45 2.40 27.42
C PRO A 977 -28.98 2.49 28.86
N LYS A 978 -29.29 1.35 29.49
CA LYS A 978 -29.87 1.29 30.85
C LYS A 978 -29.08 2.11 31.87
N ASP A 979 -27.77 1.92 31.92
CA ASP A 979 -26.91 2.61 32.90
C ASP A 979 -26.91 4.14 32.70
N GLY A 980 -27.09 4.62 31.47
CA GLY A 980 -27.18 6.05 31.16
C GLY A 980 -28.56 6.65 31.45
N LEU A 981 -29.62 5.82 31.47
CA LEU A 981 -30.98 6.27 31.77
C LEU A 981 -31.11 6.72 33.24
N ASP A 982 -30.47 5.98 34.16
CA ASP A 982 -30.52 6.29 35.60
C ASP A 982 -29.83 7.63 35.90
N ASP A 983 -28.65 7.88 35.32
CA ASP A 983 -27.92 9.15 35.44
C ASP A 983 -28.73 10.32 34.87
N PHE A 984 -29.34 10.10 33.69
CA PHE A 984 -30.17 11.10 33.03
C PHE A 984 -31.43 11.45 33.83
N ASP A 985 -32.14 10.46 34.35
CA ASP A 985 -33.36 10.66 35.15
C ASP A 985 -33.05 11.32 36.49
N LEU A 986 -31.92 10.97 37.13
CA LEU A 986 -31.43 11.64 38.33
C LEU A 986 -31.10 13.12 38.05
N ALA A 987 -30.45 13.43 36.93
CA ALA A 987 -30.15 14.79 36.53
C ALA A 987 -31.42 15.60 36.28
N LEU A 988 -32.41 15.03 35.58
CA LEU A 988 -33.72 15.66 35.36
C LEU A 988 -34.45 15.93 36.69
N ALA A 989 -34.41 14.98 37.63
CA ALA A 989 -35.03 15.15 38.94
C ALA A 989 -34.39 16.31 39.72
N ARG A 990 -33.05 16.40 39.72
CA ARG A 990 -32.30 17.50 40.36
C ARG A 990 -32.59 18.86 39.75
N ALA A 991 -32.81 18.91 38.44
CA ALA A 991 -33.17 20.13 37.71
C ALA A 991 -34.67 20.51 37.85
N GLY A 992 -35.46 19.74 38.58
CA GLY A 992 -36.87 20.04 38.85
C GLY A 992 -37.85 19.61 37.76
N HIS A 993 -37.41 18.82 36.78
CA HIS A 993 -38.24 18.33 35.67
C HIS A 993 -39.03 17.05 36.02
N GLY A 994 -39.01 16.62 37.30
CA GLY A 994 -39.40 15.27 37.74
C GLY A 994 -40.82 15.05 38.30
N ARG A 995 -41.82 15.91 38.07
CA ARG A 995 -43.22 15.57 38.44
C ARG A 995 -44.02 15.07 37.25
N GLN A 996 -43.99 13.76 37.04
CA GLN A 996 -44.99 13.06 36.22
C GLN A 996 -46.37 13.20 36.88
N ARG A 997 -47.36 13.76 36.17
CA ARG A 997 -48.75 13.36 36.37
C ARG A 997 -48.92 12.01 35.65
N PRO A 998 -49.49 10.98 36.30
CA PRO A 998 -49.77 9.73 35.62
C PRO A 998 -50.77 10.02 34.49
N VAL A 999 -50.40 9.60 33.27
CA VAL A 999 -51.33 9.56 32.14
C VAL A 999 -52.37 8.50 32.50
N ALA A 1000 -53.61 8.93 32.76
CA ALA A 1000 -54.74 8.02 32.84
C ALA A 1000 -54.93 7.41 31.45
N THR A 1001 -54.78 6.08 31.37
CA THR A 1001 -55.21 5.28 30.23
C THR A 1001 -56.72 5.45 30.04
N GLN A 1002 -57.11 5.90 28.85
CA GLN A 1002 -58.43 5.63 28.25
C GLN A 1002 -58.23 5.23 26.80
#